data_AF-A0A7J6FMN3-F1
#
_entry.id   AF-A0A7J6FMN3-F1
#
_cell.length_a   1.000
_cell.length_b   1.000
_cell.length_c   1.000
_cell.angle_alpha   90.00
_cell.angle_beta   90.00
_cell.angle_gamma   90.00
#
_symmetry.space_group_name_H-M   'P 1'
#
loop_
_entity.id
_entity.type
_entity.pdbx_description
1 polymer ?
#
loop_
_entity_poly.entity_id
_entity_poly.type
_entity_poly.pdbx_seq_one_letter_code
_entity_poly.pdbx_strand_id
1 'polypeptide(L)'
;MHTLLSKSNSFRNPTFTSLRSSNSFHTRLWNSTPSTSISSNTNISHGSPQDLSNSTSSSGCSGIRHFSHNSSFSVFQNGFKRIFSSGHCLNSVILRNFDGERSGTLKNQIFGTQSRSVCTEPDRESIEYDVVIVGAGPAGLSAAIRLKQLCREKDVDLSVCVVEKGAEVGAHIISGNVFEPRALDELLPQWKQEESPISVPVSSDKFWFLTKNRALSFPCPFDNKGNYVISLSQLVRWMGAKAEELGVEIYPGFAASEILYDANDFVVGIGTNDMGIAKDGSKKENFQRGRITLLSEGCRGSLSEKIIKKYKLREKEQSQHQTYALGIKEVWEIDEGKHKPGFVLHTMGWPLDRKTYGGSFMYHMNDRQVSIGLVVALNYHNPFLNPYEEFQKLKHHPAIKPMLEGGTVLQYGARTLNEGGFQSIPYPVFPGGAIIGCSAGFLNVPKIKGTHTAMKSGMLAAEAAFNVLHEGLNMETYWDNLKNSWIWKELYEARNYRPAFEYGLVPGLAISAIEHYILKGKFPFTLKHGKPDHEATNVAELHQQIHYPKPDGVLSFDVPTSLHRSNTNHEHDQPAHLRLRDPKIPELVNLPEYAGPESRYCPARVYEYNPDENGQVKLQINAQNCLHCKACDIKDPKQNIEWTVPEGGGGPGYSVM
;
A
#
# COMPACT_ATOMS: atom_id res chain seq x y z
N MET A 1 -60.65 37.23 28.50
CA MET A 1 -61.39 38.17 27.64
C MET A 1 -61.42 37.59 26.23
N HIS A 2 -62.62 37.25 25.75
CA HIS A 2 -63.06 36.92 24.37
C HIS A 2 -62.15 36.06 23.47
N THR A 3 -62.44 34.77 23.19
CA THR A 3 -63.45 34.19 22.25
C THR A 3 -63.24 34.67 20.80
N LEU A 4 -62.98 33.83 19.78
CA LEU A 4 -63.97 33.12 18.92
C LEU A 4 -63.18 32.35 17.81
N LEU A 5 -63.31 31.02 17.67
CA LEU A 5 -64.14 30.26 16.69
C LEU A 5 -63.54 30.16 15.27
N SER A 6 -63.54 29.04 14.52
CA SER A 6 -64.37 27.83 14.57
C SER A 6 -63.88 26.70 13.64
N LYS A 7 -64.18 25.45 14.04
CA LYS A 7 -64.75 24.31 13.25
C LYS A 7 -63.86 23.66 12.15
N SER A 8 -63.86 22.34 11.92
CA SER A 8 -64.70 21.23 12.41
C SER A 8 -64.18 19.86 11.91
N ASN A 9 -64.51 18.80 12.67
CA ASN A 9 -64.83 17.42 12.27
C ASN A 9 -63.71 16.51 11.72
N SER A 10 -63.67 15.18 11.90
CA SER A 10 -64.10 14.17 12.90
C SER A 10 -64.08 12.81 12.18
N PHE A 11 -63.83 11.71 12.92
CA PHE A 11 -63.98 10.28 12.55
C PHE A 11 -62.86 9.65 11.70
N ARG A 12 -62.02 8.76 12.28
CA ARG A 12 -62.18 7.36 12.74
C ARG A 12 -61.96 6.32 11.62
N ASN A 13 -61.04 5.39 11.91
CA ASN A 13 -60.70 4.15 11.18
C ASN A 13 -61.92 3.35 10.69
N PRO A 14 -61.70 2.50 9.67
CA PRO A 14 -61.80 1.06 9.99
C PRO A 14 -60.83 0.14 9.23
N THR A 15 -60.50 -0.96 9.89
CA THR A 15 -60.12 -2.28 9.34
C THR A 15 -61.26 -2.90 8.52
N PHE A 16 -60.98 -3.68 7.45
CA PHE A 16 -61.66 -4.97 7.18
C PHE A 16 -60.99 -5.76 6.03
N THR A 17 -61.14 -7.07 6.12
CA THR A 17 -60.51 -8.19 5.40
C THR A 17 -61.32 -8.76 4.21
N SER A 18 -60.60 -9.40 3.28
CA SER A 18 -60.96 -10.57 2.41
C SER A 18 -61.91 -10.39 1.21
N LEU A 19 -61.50 -10.86 0.01
CA LEU A 19 -61.92 -12.13 -0.63
C LEU A 19 -61.59 -12.20 -2.15
N ARG A 20 -60.84 -13.26 -2.50
CA ARG A 20 -60.97 -14.22 -3.63
C ARG A 20 -61.01 -13.85 -5.13
N SER A 21 -60.36 -14.78 -5.86
CA SER A 21 -60.60 -15.35 -7.20
C SER A 21 -59.69 -14.82 -8.32
N SER A 22 -59.15 -15.60 -9.26
CA SER A 22 -58.96 -17.06 -9.46
C SER A 22 -58.19 -17.26 -10.78
N ASN A 23 -57.65 -18.47 -10.97
CA ASN A 23 -57.16 -19.15 -12.21
C ASN A 23 -55.63 -19.42 -12.18
N SER A 24 -55.15 -20.62 -11.79
CA SER A 24 -55.13 -21.93 -12.50
C SER A 24 -54.29 -21.89 -13.78
N PHE A 25 -53.18 -22.63 -13.92
CA PHE A 25 -53.20 -24.09 -14.20
C PHE A 25 -51.84 -24.81 -14.03
N HIS A 26 -51.94 -26.08 -13.58
CA HIS A 26 -51.09 -27.29 -13.71
C HIS A 26 -49.58 -27.27 -13.38
N THR A 27 -49.07 -27.88 -12.29
CA THR A 27 -48.96 -29.31 -11.89
C THR A 27 -48.31 -30.29 -12.90
N ARG A 28 -47.11 -30.79 -12.55
CA ARG A 28 -46.81 -32.23 -12.46
C ARG A 28 -45.89 -32.52 -11.27
N LEU A 29 -46.44 -33.29 -10.34
CA LEU A 29 -45.73 -34.12 -9.35
C LEU A 29 -44.93 -35.21 -10.06
N TRP A 30 -43.96 -35.81 -9.38
CA TRP A 30 -43.91 -37.26 -9.14
C TRP A 30 -43.08 -37.53 -7.87
N ASN A 31 -43.72 -38.22 -6.91
CA ASN A 31 -43.10 -38.84 -5.74
C ASN A 31 -42.68 -40.27 -6.10
N SER A 32 -41.57 -40.77 -5.56
CA SER A 32 -41.49 -42.08 -4.90
C SER A 32 -40.09 -42.37 -4.33
N THR A 33 -40.04 -42.63 -3.03
CA THR A 33 -39.04 -43.40 -2.28
C THR A 33 -39.53 -44.86 -2.13
N PRO A 34 -38.85 -45.80 -1.44
CA PRO A 34 -37.43 -46.22 -1.47
C PRO A 34 -37.26 -47.79 -1.53
N SER A 35 -36.03 -48.31 -1.68
CA SER A 35 -35.60 -49.69 -1.26
C SER A 35 -34.08 -49.85 -1.44
N THR A 36 -33.28 -50.11 -0.39
CA THR A 36 -32.69 -51.43 0.05
C THR A 36 -32.03 -52.24 -1.08
N SER A 37 -30.79 -52.77 -1.03
CA SER A 37 -29.90 -53.18 0.08
C SER A 37 -28.52 -53.71 -0.43
N ILE A 38 -27.60 -54.07 0.49
CA ILE A 38 -26.42 -55.00 0.40
C ILE A 38 -25.07 -54.27 0.16
N SER A 39 -24.32 -53.89 1.21
CA SER A 39 -23.36 -54.64 2.04
C SER A 39 -21.99 -54.95 1.39
N SER A 40 -20.92 -54.39 1.96
CA SER A 40 -19.73 -55.14 2.32
C SER A 40 -18.99 -54.43 3.46
N ASN A 41 -19.04 -55.07 4.62
CA ASN A 41 -18.23 -54.82 5.80
C ASN A 41 -16.73 -55.02 5.52
N THR A 42 -15.87 -54.26 6.22
CA THR A 42 -14.87 -54.85 7.14
C THR A 42 -14.46 -53.80 8.18
N ASN A 43 -14.92 -54.03 9.41
CA ASN A 43 -14.34 -53.53 10.66
C ASN A 43 -13.13 -54.39 11.03
N ILE A 44 -12.03 -53.80 11.53
CA ILE A 44 -11.17 -54.25 12.67
C ILE A 44 -10.43 -52.97 13.16
N SER A 45 -10.92 -52.23 14.17
CA SER A 45 -10.75 -52.37 15.63
C SER A 45 -9.32 -52.21 16.19
N HIS A 46 -9.15 -51.13 16.97
CA HIS A 46 -8.40 -50.99 18.24
C HIS A 46 -6.99 -51.56 18.42
N GLY A 47 -6.08 -50.68 18.88
CA GLY A 47 -4.95 -51.07 19.73
C GLY A 47 -3.87 -49.99 19.87
N SER A 48 -4.00 -49.12 20.87
CA SER A 48 -2.82 -48.60 21.60
C SER A 48 -2.61 -49.53 22.81
N PRO A 49 -1.37 -49.83 23.21
CA PRO A 49 -0.76 -49.01 24.27
C PRO A 49 0.79 -48.91 24.29
N GLN A 50 1.23 -47.86 25.00
CA GLN A 50 2.42 -47.77 25.87
C GLN A 50 3.85 -47.63 25.31
N ASP A 51 4.43 -46.49 25.68
CA ASP A 51 5.70 -46.28 26.41
C ASP A 51 6.88 -47.23 26.14
N LEU A 52 8.00 -46.65 25.69
CA LEU A 52 9.30 -46.87 26.33
C LEU A 52 10.32 -45.80 25.93
N SER A 53 11.08 -45.44 26.96
CA SER A 53 12.08 -44.40 27.16
C SER A 53 13.46 -44.63 26.52
N ASN A 54 14.28 -43.56 26.54
CA ASN A 54 15.75 -43.52 26.55
C ASN A 54 16.47 -43.77 25.20
N SER A 55 17.57 -43.13 24.81
CA SER A 55 18.43 -42.09 25.40
C SER A 55 19.56 -41.77 24.39
N THR A 56 20.03 -40.52 24.41
CA THR A 56 21.44 -40.06 24.26
C THR A 56 22.28 -40.29 22.99
N SER A 57 22.91 -39.18 22.57
CA SER A 57 24.28 -39.02 22.03
C SER A 57 24.51 -39.46 20.58
N SER A 58 25.45 -38.93 19.79
CA SER A 58 26.21 -37.68 19.65
C SER A 58 27.15 -37.93 18.46
N SER A 59 27.45 -36.90 17.67
CA SER A 59 28.67 -36.74 16.83
C SER A 59 29.01 -37.77 15.72
N GLY A 60 29.31 -37.27 14.52
CA GLY A 60 30.15 -38.01 13.56
C GLY A 60 30.08 -37.53 12.11
N CYS A 61 30.88 -36.52 11.77
CA CYS A 61 31.28 -36.19 10.39
C CYS A 61 31.96 -37.37 9.69
N SER A 62 31.70 -37.55 8.38
CA SER A 62 32.72 -37.48 7.31
C SER A 62 32.18 -37.98 5.95
N GLY A 63 32.57 -37.34 4.85
CA GLY A 63 33.10 -38.11 3.71
C GLY A 63 32.45 -38.01 2.32
N ILE A 64 32.70 -36.90 1.61
CA ILE A 64 33.27 -36.83 0.24
C ILE A 64 32.49 -37.44 -0.95
N ARG A 65 32.22 -36.61 -1.98
CA ARG A 65 32.78 -36.73 -3.36
C ARG A 65 32.42 -35.52 -4.24
N HIS A 66 33.42 -34.69 -4.53
CA HIS A 66 33.45 -33.76 -5.66
C HIS A 66 34.04 -34.46 -6.89
N PHE A 67 33.51 -34.15 -8.08
CA PHE A 67 34.14 -34.41 -9.37
C PHE A 67 34.64 -33.09 -9.97
N SER A 68 35.92 -33.06 -10.33
CA SER A 68 36.60 -31.98 -11.03
C SER A 68 37.12 -32.50 -12.38
N HIS A 69 37.02 -31.70 -13.44
CA HIS A 69 37.76 -31.91 -14.69
C HIS A 69 38.75 -30.75 -14.93
N ASN A 70 39.99 -31.12 -15.24
CA ASN A 70 41.17 -30.29 -15.47
C ASN A 70 41.33 -29.85 -16.94
N SER A 71 41.98 -28.70 -17.15
CA SER A 71 43.12 -28.47 -18.08
C SER A 71 43.51 -26.96 -18.06
N SER A 72 44.58 -26.50 -17.38
CA SER A 72 46.01 -26.43 -17.78
C SER A 72 46.33 -25.46 -18.95
N PHE A 73 47.03 -24.33 -18.71
CA PHE A 73 48.44 -24.08 -19.11
C PHE A 73 48.99 -22.65 -18.82
N SER A 74 50.18 -22.64 -18.19
CA SER A 74 51.36 -21.72 -18.24
C SER A 74 51.28 -20.18 -18.15
N VAL A 75 51.69 -19.69 -16.96
CA VAL A 75 52.78 -18.74 -16.60
C VAL A 75 53.55 -18.01 -17.73
N PHE A 76 53.68 -16.67 -17.60
CA PHE A 76 54.97 -15.96 -17.71
C PHE A 76 55.02 -14.73 -16.78
N GLN A 77 56.11 -14.64 -16.00
CA GLN A 77 56.49 -13.53 -15.14
C GLN A 77 57.08 -12.37 -15.95
N ASN A 78 56.88 -11.13 -15.50
CA ASN A 78 57.97 -10.20 -15.22
C ASN A 78 57.46 -9.01 -14.40
N GLY A 79 58.07 -8.81 -13.24
CA GLY A 79 57.85 -7.63 -12.40
C GLY A 79 58.82 -6.51 -12.74
N PHE A 80 58.52 -5.29 -12.29
CA PHE A 80 59.50 -4.43 -11.60
C PHE A 80 58.78 -3.31 -10.80
N LYS A 81 59.31 -3.12 -9.60
CA LYS A 81 59.24 -2.02 -8.61
C LYS A 81 59.33 -0.62 -9.29
N ARG A 82 58.97 0.56 -8.75
CA ARG A 82 58.59 1.10 -7.41
C ARG A 82 58.39 2.64 -7.57
N ILE A 83 57.72 3.26 -6.59
CA ILE A 83 57.96 4.60 -5.99
C ILE A 83 57.36 5.89 -6.63
N PHE A 84 56.54 6.54 -5.78
CA PHE A 84 56.24 7.98 -5.52
C PHE A 84 56.75 9.08 -6.48
N SER A 85 55.88 10.07 -6.75
CA SER A 85 55.91 11.40 -6.08
C SER A 85 55.04 12.45 -6.80
N SER A 86 54.53 13.37 -6.01
CA SER A 86 53.74 14.59 -6.27
C SER A 86 54.31 15.59 -7.29
N GLY A 87 53.44 16.43 -7.85
CA GLY A 87 53.81 17.75 -8.39
C GLY A 87 52.70 18.47 -9.15
N HIS A 88 52.16 19.54 -8.56
CA HIS A 88 51.34 20.56 -9.23
C HIS A 88 52.10 21.30 -10.34
N CYS A 89 51.40 21.80 -11.36
CA CYS A 89 51.50 23.22 -11.76
C CYS A 89 50.37 23.68 -12.69
N LEU A 90 49.91 24.90 -12.45
CA LEU A 90 49.00 25.72 -13.27
C LEU A 90 49.72 26.32 -14.48
N ASN A 91 48.99 26.62 -15.56
CA ASN A 91 49.04 27.96 -16.16
C ASN A 91 47.85 28.24 -17.09
N SER A 92 47.29 29.42 -16.92
CA SER A 92 46.31 30.09 -17.76
C SER A 92 47.00 30.94 -18.82
N VAL A 93 46.40 31.06 -20.01
CA VAL A 93 46.69 32.15 -20.96
C VAL A 93 45.37 32.63 -21.57
N ILE A 94 45.16 33.94 -21.55
CA ILE A 94 44.09 34.72 -22.20
C ILE A 94 44.69 35.42 -23.42
N LEU A 95 43.92 35.58 -24.52
CA LEU A 95 43.86 36.74 -25.45
C LEU A 95 42.89 36.39 -26.62
N ARG A 96 41.68 36.97 -26.67
CA ARG A 96 41.22 38.23 -27.33
C ARG A 96 40.94 38.14 -28.85
N ASN A 97 39.77 38.69 -29.20
CA ASN A 97 38.99 38.69 -30.45
C ASN A 97 39.59 39.47 -31.63
N PHE A 98 39.12 39.15 -32.85
CA PHE A 98 38.89 40.10 -33.95
C PHE A 98 37.75 39.64 -34.87
N ASP A 99 36.89 40.58 -35.27
CA ASP A 99 35.69 40.45 -36.13
C ASP A 99 36.01 40.49 -37.64
N GLY A 100 35.11 39.94 -38.47
CA GLY A 100 35.05 40.18 -39.92
C GLY A 100 33.94 39.40 -40.66
N GLU A 101 32.96 40.12 -41.22
CA GLU A 101 31.83 39.62 -42.04
C GLU A 101 32.22 39.13 -43.45
N ARG A 102 31.56 38.07 -43.97
CA ARG A 102 30.69 38.09 -45.20
C ARG A 102 30.31 36.69 -45.72
N SER A 103 29.02 36.58 -46.03
CA SER A 103 28.26 35.71 -46.99
C SER A 103 28.96 34.59 -47.78
N GLY A 104 28.34 33.41 -47.79
CA GLY A 104 28.59 32.35 -48.78
C GLY A 104 27.80 31.07 -48.52
N THR A 105 26.72 30.86 -49.27
CA THR A 105 25.89 29.65 -49.29
C THR A 105 26.68 28.45 -49.83
N LEU A 106 26.80 27.37 -49.06
CA LEU A 106 27.19 26.06 -49.58
C LEU A 106 26.52 24.96 -48.73
N LYS A 107 25.59 24.25 -49.36
CA LYS A 107 25.11 22.95 -48.90
C LYS A 107 26.30 21.99 -48.85
N ASN A 108 26.57 21.41 -47.70
CA ASN A 108 27.25 20.12 -47.61
C ASN A 108 26.61 19.30 -46.49
N GLN A 109 26.11 18.13 -46.88
CA GLN A 109 25.77 17.05 -45.98
C GLN A 109 27.01 16.70 -45.15
N ILE A 110 26.87 16.79 -43.83
CA ILE A 110 27.82 16.18 -42.90
C ILE A 110 26.99 15.25 -42.02
N PHE A 111 27.24 13.95 -42.17
CA PHE A 111 26.90 12.93 -41.20
C PHE A 111 27.53 13.34 -39.86
N GLY A 112 26.73 13.93 -38.98
CA GLY A 112 27.11 14.25 -37.61
C GLY A 112 27.03 13.00 -36.75
N THR A 113 28.18 12.36 -36.56
CA THR A 113 28.46 11.39 -35.51
C THR A 113 27.78 11.78 -34.20
N GLN A 114 26.94 10.87 -33.68
CA GLN A 114 26.40 10.94 -32.32
C GLN A 114 27.55 11.18 -31.34
N SER A 115 27.51 12.33 -30.69
CA SER A 115 28.31 12.63 -29.50
C SER A 115 27.88 11.68 -28.39
N ARG A 116 28.58 10.54 -28.27
CA ARG A 116 28.57 9.70 -27.07
C ARG A 116 29.11 10.54 -25.90
N SER A 117 28.20 11.05 -25.09
CA SER A 117 28.53 11.38 -23.70
C SER A 117 28.65 10.04 -22.97
N VAL A 118 29.88 9.59 -22.81
CA VAL A 118 30.22 8.38 -22.06
C VAL A 118 30.04 8.72 -20.59
N CYS A 119 29.01 8.17 -19.97
CA CYS A 119 28.94 8.04 -18.52
C CYS A 119 30.19 7.31 -18.04
N THR A 120 30.95 7.91 -17.13
CA THR A 120 32.13 7.30 -16.49
C THR A 120 31.72 6.32 -15.38
N GLU A 121 30.92 5.32 -15.72
CA GLU A 121 30.60 4.14 -14.91
C GLU A 121 30.70 2.92 -15.85
N PRO A 122 31.18 1.74 -15.40
CA PRO A 122 31.36 0.57 -16.28
C PRO A 122 30.03 0.17 -16.94
N ASP A 123 30.08 -0.35 -18.16
CA ASP A 123 28.93 -0.81 -18.96
C ASP A 123 28.06 -1.78 -18.14
N ARG A 124 26.95 -1.29 -17.58
CA ARG A 124 25.99 -2.09 -16.82
C ARG A 124 24.99 -2.74 -17.78
N GLU A 125 24.66 -4.02 -17.59
CA GLU A 125 23.66 -4.71 -18.43
C GLU A 125 22.27 -4.04 -18.33
N SER A 126 21.61 -3.86 -19.46
CA SER A 126 20.30 -3.19 -19.55
C SER A 126 19.31 -3.98 -20.40
N ILE A 127 18.07 -4.12 -19.92
CA ILE A 127 16.95 -4.70 -20.68
C ILE A 127 16.02 -3.56 -21.13
N GLU A 128 15.61 -3.58 -22.40
CA GLU A 128 14.73 -2.55 -22.98
C GLU A 128 13.28 -3.01 -23.05
N TYR A 129 12.37 -2.16 -22.57
CA TYR A 129 10.92 -2.33 -22.67
C TYR A 129 10.26 -1.07 -23.21
N ASP A 130 9.07 -1.21 -23.80
CA ASP A 130 8.24 -0.06 -24.19
C ASP A 130 7.61 0.59 -22.95
N VAL A 131 7.11 -0.23 -22.03
CA VAL A 131 6.48 0.24 -20.79
C VAL A 131 7.07 -0.48 -19.58
N VAL A 132 7.58 0.29 -18.62
CA VAL A 132 8.03 -0.21 -17.31
C VAL A 132 7.06 0.29 -16.23
N ILE A 133 6.55 -0.63 -15.42
CA ILE A 133 5.60 -0.37 -14.35
C ILE A 133 6.25 -0.72 -13.02
N VAL A 134 6.30 0.23 -12.09
CA VAL A 134 6.92 0.04 -10.77
C VAL A 134 5.86 -0.27 -9.73
N GLY A 135 5.77 -1.53 -9.33
CA GLY A 135 4.88 -2.06 -8.29
C GLY A 135 3.71 -2.88 -8.87
N ALA A 136 3.63 -4.16 -8.50
CA ALA A 136 2.56 -5.07 -8.89
C ALA A 136 1.34 -4.99 -7.95
N GLY A 137 0.93 -3.76 -7.61
CA GLY A 137 -0.34 -3.51 -6.89
C GLY A 137 -1.54 -3.44 -7.86
N PRO A 138 -2.76 -3.19 -7.34
CA PRO A 138 -3.96 -3.12 -8.17
C PRO A 138 -3.87 -2.11 -9.32
N ALA A 139 -3.20 -0.96 -9.11
CA ALA A 139 -2.98 0.03 -10.16
C ALA A 139 -2.03 -0.46 -11.26
N GLY A 140 -0.86 -0.97 -10.87
CA GLY A 140 0.17 -1.43 -11.80
C GLY A 140 -0.31 -2.62 -12.65
N LEU A 141 -0.92 -3.62 -12.03
CA LEU A 141 -1.48 -4.76 -12.75
C LEU A 141 -2.66 -4.37 -13.65
N SER A 142 -3.51 -3.44 -13.21
CA SER A 142 -4.59 -2.94 -14.09
C SER A 142 -4.04 -2.21 -15.32
N ALA A 143 -2.97 -1.43 -15.15
CA ALA A 143 -2.30 -0.78 -16.25
C ALA A 143 -1.68 -1.81 -17.22
N ALA A 144 -0.97 -2.81 -16.69
CA ALA A 144 -0.33 -3.85 -17.49
C ALA A 144 -1.36 -4.67 -18.31
N ILE A 145 -2.43 -5.13 -17.65
CA ILE A 145 -3.53 -5.87 -18.28
C ILE A 145 -4.18 -5.02 -19.36
N ARG A 146 -4.57 -3.78 -19.05
CA ARG A 146 -5.26 -2.91 -20.01
C ARG A 146 -4.38 -2.60 -21.22
N LEU A 147 -3.08 -2.38 -21.01
CA LEU A 147 -2.15 -2.10 -22.11
C LEU A 147 -2.02 -3.30 -23.05
N LYS A 148 -1.89 -4.52 -22.51
CA LYS A 148 -1.85 -5.74 -23.35
C LYS A 148 -3.19 -6.07 -24.02
N GLN A 149 -4.32 -5.72 -23.40
CA GLN A 149 -5.63 -5.81 -24.07
C GLN A 149 -5.68 -4.90 -25.30
N LEU A 150 -5.26 -3.63 -25.17
CA LEU A 150 -5.19 -2.69 -26.30
C LEU A 150 -4.24 -3.16 -27.40
N CYS A 151 -3.09 -3.72 -27.02
CA CYS A 151 -2.14 -4.36 -27.95
C CYS A 151 -2.82 -5.46 -28.78
N ARG A 152 -3.58 -6.35 -28.15
CA ARG A 152 -4.34 -7.40 -28.85
C ARG A 152 -5.48 -6.84 -29.71
N GLU A 153 -6.20 -5.83 -29.22
CA GLU A 153 -7.30 -5.19 -29.96
C GLU A 153 -6.83 -4.47 -31.23
N LYS A 154 -5.59 -3.97 -31.23
CA LYS A 154 -5.01 -3.15 -32.31
C LYS A 154 -3.92 -3.86 -33.11
N ASP A 155 -3.62 -5.11 -32.79
CA ASP A 155 -2.55 -5.90 -33.40
C ASP A 155 -1.18 -5.19 -33.34
N VAL A 156 -0.84 -4.68 -32.15
CA VAL A 156 0.42 -4.01 -31.85
C VAL A 156 1.18 -4.83 -30.82
N ASP A 157 2.47 -5.04 -31.03
CA ASP A 157 3.33 -5.71 -30.06
C ASP A 157 4.14 -4.67 -29.27
N LEU A 158 3.76 -4.48 -28.00
CA LEU A 158 4.51 -3.65 -27.04
C LEU A 158 4.99 -4.51 -25.88
N SER A 159 6.26 -4.35 -25.53
CA SER A 159 6.89 -5.03 -24.41
C SER A 159 6.53 -4.33 -23.08
N VAL A 160 6.08 -5.10 -22.09
CA VAL A 160 5.58 -4.57 -20.80
C VAL A 160 6.23 -5.32 -19.65
N CYS A 161 6.96 -4.57 -18.81
CA CYS A 161 7.62 -5.07 -17.62
C CYS A 161 6.97 -4.48 -16.37
N VAL A 162 6.67 -5.34 -15.38
CA VAL A 162 6.25 -4.95 -14.04
C VAL A 162 7.31 -5.40 -13.04
N VAL A 163 7.94 -4.48 -12.33
CA VAL A 163 8.87 -4.81 -11.24
C VAL A 163 8.14 -4.73 -9.89
N GLU A 164 8.28 -5.75 -9.05
CA GLU A 164 7.69 -5.81 -7.71
C GLU A 164 8.74 -6.17 -6.68
N LYS A 165 8.72 -5.42 -5.59
CA LYS A 165 9.71 -5.52 -4.53
C LYS A 165 9.51 -6.75 -3.63
N GLY A 166 8.26 -7.18 -3.44
CA GLY A 166 7.94 -8.39 -2.67
C GLY A 166 8.47 -9.63 -3.35
N ALA A 167 8.85 -10.64 -2.56
CA ALA A 167 9.40 -11.91 -3.06
C ALA A 167 8.45 -12.63 -4.04
N GLU A 168 7.16 -12.36 -3.92
CA GLU A 168 6.11 -12.75 -4.85
C GLU A 168 5.10 -11.60 -4.99
N VAL A 169 4.33 -11.62 -6.09
CA VAL A 169 3.19 -10.71 -6.26
C VAL A 169 2.23 -10.89 -5.09
N GLY A 170 1.79 -9.79 -4.47
CA GLY A 170 0.89 -9.84 -3.31
C GLY A 170 1.56 -9.89 -1.93
N ALA A 171 2.85 -10.24 -1.81
CA ALA A 171 3.54 -10.38 -0.51
C ALA A 171 3.58 -9.08 0.32
N HIS A 172 3.59 -7.92 -0.34
CA HIS A 172 3.59 -6.60 0.30
C HIS A 172 2.21 -5.91 0.30
N ILE A 173 1.16 -6.62 -0.14
CA ILE A 173 -0.19 -6.08 -0.24
C ILE A 173 -0.95 -6.32 1.05
N ILE A 174 -1.58 -5.26 1.56
CA ILE A 174 -2.35 -5.29 2.80
C ILE A 174 -3.50 -4.29 2.72
N SER A 175 -4.70 -4.74 3.05
CA SER A 175 -5.91 -3.91 3.12
C SER A 175 -6.98 -4.60 3.94
N GLY A 176 -7.81 -3.86 4.68
CA GLY A 176 -9.05 -4.45 5.21
C GLY A 176 -9.98 -4.94 4.09
N ASN A 177 -10.06 -4.18 3.01
CA ASN A 177 -10.78 -4.42 1.76
C ASN A 177 -12.25 -4.88 1.81
N VAL A 178 -13.14 -3.89 1.84
CA VAL A 178 -14.48 -4.02 1.24
C VAL A 178 -14.39 -3.59 -0.23
N PHE A 179 -14.26 -4.56 -1.11
CA PHE A 179 -13.94 -4.41 -2.53
C PHE A 179 -15.14 -3.94 -3.34
N GLU A 180 -14.94 -2.84 -4.07
CA GLU A 180 -15.92 -2.31 -5.01
C GLU A 180 -15.58 -2.77 -6.43
N PRO A 181 -16.39 -3.64 -7.05
CA PRO A 181 -15.99 -4.37 -8.25
C PRO A 181 -16.00 -3.51 -9.52
N ARG A 182 -16.51 -2.28 -9.49
CA ARG A 182 -16.73 -1.43 -10.67
C ARG A 182 -15.55 -1.41 -11.65
N ALA A 183 -14.34 -1.16 -11.16
CA ALA A 183 -13.16 -1.09 -12.03
C ALA A 183 -12.73 -2.47 -12.56
N LEU A 184 -12.97 -3.54 -11.80
CA LEU A 184 -12.73 -4.91 -12.25
C LEU A 184 -13.77 -5.36 -13.28
N ASP A 185 -15.03 -4.97 -13.10
CA ASP A 185 -16.11 -5.18 -14.08
C ASP A 185 -15.76 -4.51 -15.43
N GLU A 186 -15.10 -3.34 -15.40
CA GLU A 186 -14.60 -2.66 -16.61
C GLU A 186 -13.36 -3.36 -17.21
N LEU A 187 -12.41 -3.85 -16.39
CA LEU A 187 -11.13 -4.42 -16.85
C LEU A 187 -11.23 -5.88 -17.30
N LEU A 188 -11.92 -6.72 -16.52
CA LEU A 188 -12.05 -8.16 -16.70
C LEU A 188 -13.52 -8.56 -16.54
N PRO A 189 -14.41 -8.20 -17.50
CA PRO A 189 -15.87 -8.34 -17.32
C PRO A 189 -16.36 -9.76 -17.03
N GLN A 190 -15.57 -10.79 -17.36
CA GLN A 190 -15.93 -12.20 -17.13
C GLN A 190 -15.39 -12.76 -15.79
N TRP A 191 -14.79 -11.95 -14.93
CA TRP A 191 -14.16 -12.41 -13.68
C TRP A 191 -15.08 -13.25 -12.78
N LYS A 192 -16.39 -13.02 -12.83
CA LYS A 192 -17.40 -13.78 -12.05
C LYS A 192 -17.60 -15.23 -12.53
N GLN A 193 -17.22 -15.52 -13.77
CA GLN A 193 -17.31 -16.86 -14.38
C GLN A 193 -16.00 -17.63 -14.21
N GLU A 194 -14.95 -16.95 -13.76
CA GLU A 194 -13.63 -17.52 -13.52
C GLU A 194 -13.49 -17.92 -12.03
N GLU A 195 -12.55 -18.80 -11.75
CA GLU A 195 -12.13 -19.11 -10.39
C GLU A 195 -11.33 -17.93 -9.81
N SER A 196 -12.06 -16.93 -9.29
CA SER A 196 -11.49 -15.73 -8.67
C SER A 196 -11.54 -15.81 -7.14
N PRO A 197 -10.62 -15.13 -6.43
CA PRO A 197 -10.61 -15.08 -4.96
C PRO A 197 -11.72 -14.18 -4.36
N ILE A 198 -12.68 -13.73 -5.18
CA ILE A 198 -13.75 -12.82 -4.77
C ILE A 198 -15.05 -13.63 -4.57
N SER A 199 -15.24 -14.15 -3.35
CA SER A 199 -16.33 -15.10 -3.06
C SER A 199 -17.35 -14.62 -2.03
N VAL A 200 -17.03 -13.65 -1.17
CA VAL A 200 -17.88 -13.27 -0.04
C VAL A 200 -18.55 -11.91 -0.28
N PRO A 201 -19.81 -11.87 -0.75
CA PRO A 201 -20.53 -10.61 -0.87
C PRO A 201 -20.81 -10.02 0.51
N VAL A 202 -20.80 -8.68 0.61
CA VAL A 202 -21.19 -8.00 1.85
C VAL A 202 -22.65 -8.31 2.18
N SER A 203 -22.88 -8.85 3.37
CA SER A 203 -24.20 -9.27 3.85
C SER A 203 -24.86 -8.21 4.73
N SER A 204 -24.07 -7.42 5.47
CA SER A 204 -24.59 -6.31 6.26
C SER A 204 -23.49 -5.31 6.66
N ASP A 205 -23.89 -4.05 6.81
CA ASP A 205 -23.03 -2.98 7.30
C ASP A 205 -23.49 -2.46 8.67
N LYS A 206 -22.53 -2.29 9.58
CA LYS A 206 -22.73 -1.67 10.90
C LYS A 206 -21.72 -0.57 11.14
N PHE A 207 -22.18 0.48 11.77
CA PHE A 207 -21.35 1.60 12.20
C PHE A 207 -21.57 1.90 13.67
N TRP A 208 -20.53 1.76 14.49
CA TRP A 208 -20.62 1.94 15.94
C TRP A 208 -19.75 3.09 16.43
N PHE A 209 -20.31 3.88 17.34
CA PHE A 209 -19.54 4.77 18.18
C PHE A 209 -19.19 4.06 19.49
N LEU A 210 -17.90 3.87 19.75
CA LEU A 210 -17.40 3.19 20.95
C LEU A 210 -17.09 4.22 22.04
N THR A 211 -17.65 3.96 23.21
CA THR A 211 -17.12 4.46 24.49
C THR A 211 -16.27 3.37 25.12
N LYS A 212 -15.61 3.62 26.25
CA LYS A 212 -14.80 2.59 26.93
C LYS A 212 -15.57 1.28 27.20
N ASN A 213 -16.87 1.38 27.51
CA ASN A 213 -17.67 0.26 28.02
C ASN A 213 -18.90 -0.10 27.15
N ARG A 214 -19.20 0.67 26.11
CA ARG A 214 -20.43 0.55 25.33
C ARG A 214 -20.18 0.84 23.86
N ALA A 215 -20.83 0.06 23.00
CA ALA A 215 -20.98 0.35 21.58
C ALA A 215 -22.37 0.96 21.33
N LEU A 216 -22.42 2.12 20.69
CA LEU A 216 -23.65 2.80 20.29
C LEU A 216 -23.80 2.68 18.78
N SER A 217 -24.91 2.10 18.32
CA SER A 217 -25.16 1.98 16.87
C SER A 217 -25.59 3.31 16.29
N PHE A 218 -24.86 3.79 15.27
CA PHE A 218 -25.19 4.98 14.50
C PHE A 218 -25.73 4.58 13.11
N PRO A 219 -26.43 5.48 12.41
CA PRO A 219 -26.75 5.29 11.00
C PRO A 219 -25.46 5.04 10.21
N CYS A 220 -25.44 3.97 9.42
CA CYS A 220 -24.28 3.61 8.62
C CYS A 220 -24.14 4.57 7.43
N PRO A 221 -23.03 5.31 7.29
CA PRO A 221 -22.81 6.18 6.13
C PRO A 221 -22.33 5.43 4.89
N PHE A 222 -22.07 4.12 5.03
CA PHE A 222 -21.57 3.27 3.95
C PHE A 222 -22.74 2.54 3.26
N ASP A 223 -22.73 2.55 1.93
CA ASP A 223 -23.53 1.63 1.11
C ASP A 223 -22.59 0.62 0.46
N ASN A 224 -22.53 -0.59 1.02
CA ASN A 224 -21.71 -1.66 0.48
C ASN A 224 -22.49 -2.73 -0.29
N LYS A 225 -23.71 -2.41 -0.73
CA LYS A 225 -24.47 -3.33 -1.58
C LYS A 225 -23.71 -3.60 -2.90
N GLY A 226 -23.54 -4.88 -3.21
CA GLY A 226 -22.82 -5.32 -4.42
C GLY A 226 -21.30 -5.36 -4.28
N ASN A 227 -20.76 -5.02 -3.11
CA ASN A 227 -19.34 -5.14 -2.79
C ASN A 227 -19.04 -6.49 -2.14
N TYR A 228 -17.75 -6.78 -2.00
CA TYR A 228 -17.25 -8.05 -1.48
C TYR A 228 -16.25 -7.82 -0.35
N VAL A 229 -16.18 -8.73 0.62
CA VAL A 229 -15.09 -8.78 1.58
C VAL A 229 -14.03 -9.72 1.02
N ILE A 230 -12.80 -9.24 0.84
CA ILE A 230 -11.73 -10.01 0.19
C ILE A 230 -10.38 -9.86 0.91
N SER A 231 -9.45 -10.77 0.63
CA SER A 231 -8.02 -10.51 0.76
C SER A 231 -7.52 -9.79 -0.49
N LEU A 232 -6.93 -8.60 -0.32
CA LEU A 232 -6.39 -7.86 -1.45
C LEU A 232 -5.11 -8.51 -1.97
N SER A 233 -4.29 -9.12 -1.11
CA SER A 233 -3.10 -9.86 -1.53
C SER A 233 -3.44 -11.04 -2.43
N GLN A 234 -4.51 -11.79 -2.14
CA GLN A 234 -5.00 -12.87 -3.01
C GLN A 234 -5.54 -12.36 -4.33
N LEU A 235 -6.33 -11.27 -4.33
CA LEU A 235 -6.80 -10.65 -5.58
C LEU A 235 -5.65 -10.21 -6.48
N VAL A 236 -4.62 -9.59 -5.91
CA VAL A 236 -3.45 -9.11 -6.65
C VAL A 236 -2.63 -10.27 -7.23
N ARG A 237 -2.48 -11.40 -6.51
CA ARG A 237 -1.89 -12.63 -7.08
C ARG A 237 -2.66 -13.13 -8.30
N TRP A 238 -3.98 -13.21 -8.19
CA TRP A 238 -4.84 -13.62 -9.28
C TRP A 238 -4.74 -12.67 -10.49
N MET A 239 -4.73 -11.35 -10.25
CA MET A 239 -4.49 -10.36 -11.30
C MET A 239 -3.09 -10.48 -11.92
N GLY A 240 -2.08 -10.90 -11.15
CA GLY A 240 -0.74 -11.18 -11.65
C GLY A 240 -0.75 -12.29 -12.70
N ALA A 241 -1.38 -13.42 -12.38
CA ALA A 241 -1.57 -14.52 -13.33
C ALA A 241 -2.33 -14.07 -14.58
N LYS A 242 -3.39 -13.25 -14.43
CA LYS A 242 -4.12 -12.66 -15.57
C LYS A 242 -3.24 -11.77 -16.44
N ALA A 243 -2.32 -11.02 -15.86
CA ALA A 243 -1.37 -10.20 -16.61
C ALA A 243 -0.33 -11.06 -17.36
N GLU A 244 0.20 -12.11 -16.73
CA GLU A 244 1.12 -13.06 -17.35
C GLU A 244 0.47 -13.81 -18.53
N GLU A 245 -0.80 -14.22 -18.39
CA GLU A 245 -1.62 -14.80 -19.49
C GLU A 245 -1.73 -13.84 -20.71
N LEU A 246 -1.59 -12.53 -20.47
CA LEU A 246 -1.59 -11.50 -21.50
C LEU A 246 -0.20 -11.20 -22.08
N GLY A 247 0.85 -11.87 -21.59
CA GLY A 247 2.24 -11.69 -22.02
C GLY A 247 2.95 -10.51 -21.35
N VAL A 248 2.48 -10.09 -20.17
CA VAL A 248 3.21 -9.15 -19.31
C VAL A 248 4.34 -9.91 -18.61
N GLU A 249 5.54 -9.33 -18.58
CA GLU A 249 6.65 -9.85 -17.82
C GLU A 249 6.64 -9.25 -16.41
N ILE A 250 6.45 -10.09 -15.39
CA ILE A 250 6.41 -9.66 -13.99
C ILE A 250 7.66 -10.18 -13.28
N TYR A 251 8.39 -9.26 -12.65
CA TYR A 251 9.62 -9.51 -11.93
C TYR A 251 9.41 -9.25 -10.43
N PRO A 252 8.83 -10.20 -9.68
CA PRO A 252 8.81 -10.14 -8.22
C PRO A 252 10.22 -10.33 -7.66
N GLY A 253 10.49 -9.75 -6.50
CA GLY A 253 11.81 -9.69 -5.90
C GLY A 253 12.72 -8.63 -6.52
N PHE A 254 12.24 -7.79 -7.45
CA PHE A 254 13.00 -6.72 -8.08
C PHE A 254 12.51 -5.35 -7.64
N ALA A 255 13.41 -4.63 -6.99
CA ALA A 255 13.10 -3.42 -6.25
C ALA A 255 13.65 -2.20 -6.99
N ALA A 256 12.77 -1.40 -7.60
CA ALA A 256 13.18 -0.15 -8.23
C ALA A 256 13.72 0.84 -7.19
N SER A 257 14.99 1.23 -7.33
CA SER A 257 15.74 2.03 -6.36
C SER A 257 16.12 3.42 -6.89
N GLU A 258 16.20 3.57 -8.21
CA GLU A 258 16.62 4.78 -8.91
C GLU A 258 15.73 5.07 -10.13
N ILE A 259 15.54 6.36 -10.44
CA ILE A 259 14.97 6.81 -11.72
C ILE A 259 16.11 7.21 -12.65
N LEU A 260 16.07 6.73 -13.89
CA LEU A 260 17.04 7.06 -14.91
C LEU A 260 16.55 8.22 -15.76
N TYR A 261 17.44 9.18 -16.04
CA TYR A 261 17.15 10.36 -16.85
C TYR A 261 18.06 10.44 -18.07
N ASP A 262 17.57 11.02 -19.16
CA ASP A 262 18.41 11.45 -20.28
C ASP A 262 19.00 12.85 -20.05
N ALA A 263 19.73 13.36 -21.05
CA ALA A 263 20.35 14.69 -21.01
C ALA A 263 19.34 15.86 -20.97
N ASN A 264 18.07 15.60 -21.28
CA ASN A 264 16.99 16.58 -21.29
C ASN A 264 16.08 16.44 -20.05
N ASP A 265 16.52 15.70 -19.03
CA ASP A 265 15.71 15.38 -17.84
C ASP A 265 14.42 14.60 -18.17
N PHE A 266 14.35 13.84 -19.27
CA PHE A 266 13.28 12.88 -19.50
C PHE A 266 13.54 11.57 -18.76
N VAL A 267 12.51 11.00 -18.14
CA VAL A 267 12.60 9.67 -17.55
C VAL A 267 12.69 8.62 -18.65
N VAL A 268 13.73 7.77 -18.60
CA VAL A 268 14.01 6.74 -19.61
C VAL A 268 14.06 5.32 -19.01
N GLY A 269 13.67 5.17 -17.74
CA GLY A 269 13.62 3.87 -17.07
C GLY A 269 13.93 3.97 -15.58
N ILE A 270 14.25 2.80 -15.01
CA ILE A 270 14.54 2.61 -13.60
C ILE A 270 15.79 1.75 -13.40
N GLY A 271 16.47 1.94 -12.27
CA GLY A 271 17.50 1.01 -11.78
C GLY A 271 16.96 0.17 -10.64
N THR A 272 17.15 -1.14 -10.67
CA THR A 272 16.84 -2.02 -9.52
C THR A 272 18.01 -2.05 -8.53
N ASN A 273 17.75 -2.34 -7.26
CA ASN A 273 18.81 -2.75 -6.33
C ASN A 273 18.85 -4.27 -6.24
N ASP A 274 19.60 -4.89 -7.15
CA ASP A 274 19.79 -6.32 -7.09
C ASP A 274 20.71 -6.72 -5.94
N MET A 275 20.51 -7.95 -5.44
CA MET A 275 21.20 -8.51 -4.28
C MET A 275 22.72 -8.45 -4.42
N GLY A 276 23.39 -8.07 -3.34
CA GLY A 276 24.85 -8.03 -3.30
C GLY A 276 25.44 -6.64 -3.21
N ILE A 277 24.76 -5.73 -2.50
CA ILE A 277 25.48 -4.66 -1.83
C ILE A 277 25.88 -5.14 -0.44
N ALA A 278 27.15 -5.51 -0.27
CA ALA A 278 27.64 -5.87 1.05
C ALA A 278 27.51 -4.66 2.00
N LYS A 279 27.47 -4.91 3.32
CA LYS A 279 27.38 -3.86 4.33
C LYS A 279 28.47 -2.78 4.22
N ASP A 280 29.58 -3.08 3.55
CA ASP A 280 30.67 -2.15 3.23
C ASP A 280 30.40 -1.21 2.04
N GLY A 281 29.32 -1.43 1.27
CA GLY A 281 28.89 -0.60 0.15
C GLY A 281 29.37 -1.00 -1.24
N SER A 282 30.07 -2.13 -1.40
CA SER A 282 30.44 -2.68 -2.72
C SER A 282 29.19 -3.10 -3.52
N LYS A 283 29.16 -3.00 -4.88
CA LYS A 283 27.93 -3.11 -5.71
C LYS A 283 27.88 -4.35 -6.62
N LYS A 284 26.67 -4.81 -6.99
CA LYS A 284 26.36 -5.72 -8.13
C LYS A 284 25.27 -5.09 -9.05
N GLU A 285 25.17 -5.57 -10.30
CA GLU A 285 24.63 -4.84 -11.47
C GLU A 285 23.33 -5.44 -12.02
N ASN A 286 22.30 -4.62 -12.37
CA ASN A 286 21.20 -4.88 -13.34
C ASN A 286 20.28 -3.63 -13.55
N PHE A 287 19.85 -3.32 -14.79
CA PHE A 287 19.05 -2.12 -15.15
C PHE A 287 17.90 -2.41 -16.12
N GLN A 288 16.81 -1.63 -16.03
CA GLN A 288 15.66 -1.75 -16.93
C GLN A 288 15.31 -0.38 -17.54
N ARG A 289 15.41 -0.29 -18.87
CA ARG A 289 15.07 0.92 -19.63
C ARG A 289 13.64 0.80 -20.16
N GLY A 290 12.90 1.92 -20.09
CA GLY A 290 11.50 2.00 -20.49
C GLY A 290 11.25 3.27 -21.29
N ARG A 291 10.57 3.18 -22.44
CA ARG A 291 10.12 4.38 -23.17
C ARG A 291 9.08 5.16 -22.37
N ILE A 292 8.19 4.46 -21.66
CA ILE A 292 7.24 5.03 -20.72
C ILE A 292 7.38 4.33 -19.36
N THR A 293 7.48 5.12 -18.29
CA THR A 293 7.53 4.61 -16.90
C THR A 293 6.27 4.98 -16.13
N LEU A 294 5.53 3.97 -15.64
CA LEU A 294 4.37 4.16 -14.77
C LEU A 294 4.73 3.84 -13.32
N LEU A 295 4.62 4.83 -12.43
CA LEU A 295 4.94 4.66 -11.02
C LEU A 295 3.69 4.31 -10.20
N SER A 296 3.64 3.08 -9.71
CA SER A 296 2.53 2.49 -8.96
C SER A 296 2.93 1.88 -7.60
N GLU A 297 3.98 2.43 -6.97
CA GLU A 297 4.51 1.98 -5.67
C GLU A 297 3.49 2.00 -4.50
N GLY A 298 2.36 2.68 -4.68
CA GLY A 298 1.31 2.83 -3.70
C GLY A 298 1.57 3.99 -2.73
N CYS A 299 0.91 3.96 -1.57
CA CYS A 299 0.98 5.04 -0.60
C CYS A 299 2.44 5.34 -0.20
N ARG A 300 2.84 6.62 -0.37
CA ARG A 300 4.18 7.15 -0.09
C ARG A 300 5.28 6.36 -0.82
N GLY A 301 5.12 6.23 -2.15
CA GLY A 301 6.12 5.65 -3.05
C GLY A 301 7.42 6.45 -3.04
N SER A 302 8.57 5.79 -2.91
CA SER A 302 9.84 6.49 -2.70
C SER A 302 10.35 7.15 -3.97
N LEU A 303 10.17 6.51 -5.11
CA LEU A 303 10.48 7.12 -6.41
C LEU A 303 9.42 8.15 -6.81
N SER A 304 8.15 7.87 -6.50
CA SER A 304 7.02 8.77 -6.73
C SER A 304 7.21 10.10 -6.02
N GLU A 305 7.60 10.11 -4.74
CA GLU A 305 7.88 11.35 -3.99
C GLU A 305 9.09 12.13 -4.56
N LYS A 306 10.13 11.43 -5.02
CA LYS A 306 11.27 12.06 -5.72
C LYS A 306 10.82 12.75 -7.00
N ILE A 307 9.98 12.10 -7.79
CA ILE A 307 9.42 12.64 -9.04
C ILE A 307 8.48 13.82 -8.78
N ILE A 308 7.58 13.70 -7.79
CA ILE A 308 6.68 14.78 -7.38
C ILE A 308 7.49 16.03 -7.04
N LYS A 309 8.57 15.88 -6.28
CA LYS A 309 9.46 16.99 -5.90
C LYS A 309 10.26 17.54 -7.07
N LYS A 310 10.90 16.67 -7.88
CA LYS A 310 11.76 17.07 -9.01
C LYS A 310 10.99 17.91 -10.04
N TYR A 311 9.82 17.45 -10.44
CA TYR A 311 8.99 18.12 -11.47
C TYR A 311 7.94 19.07 -10.89
N LYS A 312 7.95 19.32 -9.58
CA LYS A 312 7.03 20.23 -8.89
C LYS A 312 5.56 19.92 -9.24
N LEU A 313 5.23 18.63 -9.18
CA LEU A 313 3.94 18.12 -9.66
C LEU A 313 2.77 18.60 -8.81
N ARG A 314 3.01 18.95 -7.54
CA ARG A 314 1.97 19.49 -6.67
C ARG A 314 1.64 20.94 -7.01
N GLU A 315 2.66 21.72 -7.34
CA GLU A 315 2.58 23.14 -7.65
C GLU A 315 1.85 23.39 -8.97
N LYS A 316 2.01 22.49 -9.95
CA LYS A 316 1.33 22.57 -11.26
C LYS A 316 -0.20 22.70 -11.14
N GLU A 317 -0.81 22.03 -10.17
CA GLU A 317 -2.27 22.06 -9.93
C GLU A 317 -2.62 22.72 -8.60
N GLN A 318 -1.69 23.45 -7.98
CA GLN A 318 -1.86 24.09 -6.66
C GLN A 318 -2.42 23.13 -5.59
N SER A 319 -2.07 21.85 -5.70
CA SER A 319 -2.51 20.81 -4.78
C SER A 319 -1.84 20.98 -3.42
N GLN A 320 -2.56 20.60 -2.37
CA GLN A 320 -2.03 20.62 -1.01
C GLN A 320 -1.09 19.43 -0.78
N HIS A 321 -0.39 19.44 0.35
CA HIS A 321 0.34 18.26 0.81
C HIS A 321 -0.64 17.09 0.99
N GLN A 322 -0.12 15.88 0.83
CA GLN A 322 -0.88 14.68 1.18
C GLN A 322 -0.91 14.53 2.70
N THR A 323 -2.05 14.11 3.23
CA THR A 323 -2.19 13.64 4.61
C THR A 323 -2.35 12.13 4.60
N TYR A 324 -2.01 11.48 5.70
CA TYR A 324 -1.91 10.03 5.77
C TYR A 324 -2.44 9.50 7.10
N ALA A 325 -2.80 8.22 7.09
CA ALA A 325 -3.02 7.43 8.30
C ALA A 325 -2.19 6.16 8.26
N LEU A 326 -1.94 5.59 9.44
CA LEU A 326 -1.38 4.26 9.62
C LEU A 326 -2.51 3.28 9.91
N GLY A 327 -2.68 2.29 9.02
CA GLY A 327 -3.53 1.13 9.26
C GLY A 327 -2.71 -0.03 9.82
N ILE A 328 -3.19 -0.62 10.92
CA ILE A 328 -2.68 -1.86 11.49
C ILE A 328 -3.78 -2.90 11.37
N LYS A 329 -3.45 -4.10 10.87
CA LYS A 329 -4.41 -5.17 10.61
C LYS A 329 -3.90 -6.49 11.18
N GLU A 330 -4.84 -7.28 11.67
CA GLU A 330 -4.68 -8.71 11.93
C GLU A 330 -5.76 -9.48 11.18
N VAL A 331 -5.43 -10.69 10.75
CA VAL A 331 -6.41 -11.70 10.32
C VAL A 331 -6.49 -12.76 11.39
N TRP A 332 -7.70 -13.02 11.87
CA TRP A 332 -8.01 -14.00 12.91
C TRP A 332 -8.80 -15.16 12.33
N GLU A 333 -8.53 -16.38 12.75
CA GLU A 333 -9.49 -17.49 12.66
C GLU A 333 -10.32 -17.52 13.95
N ILE A 334 -11.64 -17.60 13.83
CA ILE A 334 -12.57 -17.59 14.96
C ILE A 334 -13.48 -18.82 14.96
N ASP A 335 -14.16 -19.08 16.08
CA ASP A 335 -15.17 -20.13 16.18
C ASP A 335 -16.27 -19.95 15.12
N GLU A 336 -16.70 -21.06 14.53
CA GLU A 336 -17.74 -21.09 13.49
C GLU A 336 -19.04 -20.42 13.96
N GLY A 337 -19.45 -20.64 15.21
CA GLY A 337 -20.67 -20.04 15.78
C GLY A 337 -20.61 -18.50 15.96
N LYS A 338 -19.42 -17.90 15.91
CA LYS A 338 -19.22 -16.44 15.95
C LYS A 338 -19.09 -15.85 14.55
N HIS A 339 -18.80 -16.68 13.54
CA HIS A 339 -18.50 -16.24 12.19
C HIS A 339 -19.76 -15.91 11.40
N LYS A 340 -19.77 -14.74 10.74
CA LYS A 340 -20.89 -14.23 9.94
C LYS A 340 -20.37 -13.71 8.58
N PRO A 341 -20.16 -14.58 7.58
CA PRO A 341 -19.58 -14.18 6.30
C PRO A 341 -20.22 -12.91 5.71
N GLY A 342 -19.39 -11.97 5.26
CA GLY A 342 -19.84 -10.71 4.67
C GLY A 342 -20.33 -9.66 5.67
N PHE A 343 -20.28 -9.93 6.98
CA PHE A 343 -20.55 -8.92 8.00
C PHE A 343 -19.42 -7.88 8.02
N VAL A 344 -19.80 -6.61 7.88
CA VAL A 344 -18.91 -5.46 7.86
C VAL A 344 -19.23 -4.55 9.05
N LEU A 345 -18.25 -4.32 9.90
CA LEU A 345 -18.33 -3.40 11.03
C LEU A 345 -17.25 -2.35 10.93
N HIS A 346 -17.67 -1.09 11.06
CA HIS A 346 -16.79 0.05 11.25
C HIS A 346 -17.05 0.68 12.61
N THR A 347 -16.01 1.17 13.26
CA THR A 347 -16.16 1.88 14.53
C THR A 347 -15.36 3.17 14.60
N MET A 348 -15.82 4.10 15.41
CA MET A 348 -15.08 5.30 15.80
C MET A 348 -15.17 5.55 17.30
N GLY A 349 -14.34 6.45 17.82
CA GLY A 349 -14.29 6.78 19.24
C GLY A 349 -13.21 5.94 19.94
N TRP A 350 -13.57 5.31 21.05
CA TRP A 350 -12.63 4.51 21.84
C TRP A 350 -11.98 3.42 20.96
N PRO A 351 -10.66 3.21 21.05
CA PRO A 351 -9.76 3.64 22.12
C PRO A 351 -9.08 4.99 21.92
N LEU A 352 -9.31 5.63 20.77
CA LEU A 352 -8.75 6.95 20.43
C LEU A 352 -9.45 8.06 21.22
N ASP A 353 -8.72 9.15 21.45
CA ASP A 353 -9.27 10.36 22.04
C ASP A 353 -10.09 11.16 21.01
N ARG A 354 -10.71 12.26 21.45
CA ARG A 354 -11.58 13.08 20.58
C ARG A 354 -10.80 14.01 19.63
N LYS A 355 -9.47 14.07 19.77
CA LYS A 355 -8.58 14.93 18.99
C LYS A 355 -7.86 14.15 17.89
N THR A 356 -7.77 12.84 18.03
CA THR A 356 -7.11 11.94 17.10
C THR A 356 -8.13 11.40 16.10
N TYR A 357 -7.94 11.70 14.82
CA TYR A 357 -8.75 11.10 13.76
C TYR A 357 -8.36 9.63 13.57
N GLY A 358 -9.36 8.78 13.45
CA GLY A 358 -9.16 7.35 13.25
C GLY A 358 -10.41 6.56 13.57
N GLY A 359 -10.30 5.25 13.34
CA GLY A 359 -11.40 4.31 13.51
C GLY A 359 -10.93 2.89 13.28
N SER A 360 -11.81 1.94 13.60
CA SER A 360 -11.52 0.53 13.38
C SER A 360 -12.44 -0.08 12.34
N PHE A 361 -12.01 -1.22 11.82
CA PHE A 361 -12.83 -2.06 10.97
C PHE A 361 -12.74 -3.52 11.42
N MET A 362 -13.79 -4.28 11.14
CA MET A 362 -13.86 -5.72 11.32
C MET A 362 -14.75 -6.31 10.23
N TYR A 363 -14.17 -7.16 9.38
CA TYR A 363 -14.88 -7.80 8.27
C TYR A 363 -14.74 -9.33 8.35
N HIS A 364 -15.86 -10.02 8.23
CA HIS A 364 -15.89 -11.48 8.20
C HIS A 364 -15.69 -11.96 6.76
N MET A 365 -14.59 -12.66 6.54
CA MET A 365 -14.13 -13.17 5.25
C MET A 365 -14.64 -14.60 5.06
N ASN A 366 -14.00 -15.37 4.18
CA ASN A 366 -14.27 -16.79 4.05
C ASN A 366 -13.56 -17.60 5.17
N ASP A 367 -13.84 -18.89 5.27
CA ASP A 367 -13.03 -19.85 6.06
C ASP A 367 -12.89 -19.50 7.55
N ARG A 368 -13.96 -18.94 8.12
CA ARG A 368 -14.02 -18.48 9.52
C ARG A 368 -13.01 -17.39 9.87
N GLN A 369 -12.52 -16.66 8.86
CA GLN A 369 -11.54 -15.62 9.06
C GLN A 369 -12.19 -14.25 9.28
N VAL A 370 -11.60 -13.46 10.16
CA VAL A 370 -12.00 -12.07 10.43
C VAL A 370 -10.79 -11.17 10.24
N SER A 371 -10.92 -10.21 9.34
CA SER A 371 -9.96 -9.12 9.17
C SER A 371 -10.36 -7.98 10.11
N ILE A 372 -9.54 -7.69 11.12
CA ILE A 372 -9.74 -6.57 12.06
C ILE A 372 -8.56 -5.63 12.00
N GLY A 373 -8.81 -4.32 12.07
CA GLY A 373 -7.73 -3.34 12.13
C GLY A 373 -8.14 -2.00 12.72
N LEU A 374 -7.13 -1.20 13.04
CA LEU A 374 -7.27 0.18 13.50
C LEU A 374 -6.49 1.10 12.54
N VAL A 375 -7.13 2.20 12.16
CA VAL A 375 -6.55 3.27 11.36
C VAL A 375 -6.40 4.51 12.25
N VAL A 376 -5.20 5.08 12.27
CA VAL A 376 -4.88 6.30 13.04
C VAL A 376 -4.25 7.32 12.11
N ALA A 377 -4.84 8.51 11.98
CA ALA A 377 -4.27 9.60 11.21
C ALA A 377 -2.91 10.01 11.75
N LEU A 378 -1.93 10.15 10.87
CA LEU A 378 -0.57 10.53 11.24
C LEU A 378 -0.45 12.01 11.61
N ASN A 379 -1.50 12.83 11.49
CA ASN A 379 -1.51 14.17 12.07
C ASN A 379 -1.82 14.20 13.59
N TYR A 380 -1.82 13.06 14.30
CA TYR A 380 -2.04 13.06 15.76
C TYR A 380 -0.98 13.90 16.50
N HIS A 381 -1.40 14.62 17.53
CA HIS A 381 -0.54 15.60 18.21
C HIS A 381 0.31 15.04 19.37
N ASN A 382 -0.16 13.98 20.04
CA ASN A 382 0.48 13.46 21.25
C ASN A 382 1.65 12.52 20.89
N PRO A 383 2.92 12.86 21.23
CA PRO A 383 4.08 12.03 20.89
C PRO A 383 4.14 10.69 21.66
N PHE A 384 3.34 10.53 22.71
CA PHE A 384 3.22 9.28 23.47
C PHE A 384 2.17 8.32 22.91
N LEU A 385 1.40 8.73 21.90
CA LEU A 385 0.44 7.85 21.23
C LEU A 385 1.19 6.74 20.48
N ASN A 386 0.78 5.50 20.69
CA ASN A 386 1.31 4.33 20.02
C ASN A 386 0.14 3.64 19.28
N PRO A 387 0.05 3.76 17.95
CA PRO A 387 -1.05 3.17 17.17
C PRO A 387 -1.16 1.65 17.34
N TYR A 388 -0.04 0.95 17.52
CA TYR A 388 -0.04 -0.49 17.78
C TYR A 388 -0.72 -0.82 19.10
N GLU A 389 -0.35 -0.12 20.18
CA GLU A 389 -0.93 -0.36 21.49
C GLU A 389 -2.41 0.05 21.57
N GLU A 390 -2.81 1.12 20.87
CA GLU A 390 -4.23 1.46 20.74
C GLU A 390 -5.01 0.35 20.01
N PHE A 391 -4.43 -0.26 18.97
CA PHE A 391 -5.04 -1.41 18.31
C PHE A 391 -5.13 -2.64 19.22
N GLN A 392 -4.09 -2.94 19.98
CA GLN A 392 -4.13 -4.04 20.96
C GLN A 392 -5.21 -3.78 22.02
N LYS A 393 -5.36 -2.54 22.49
CA LYS A 393 -6.39 -2.10 23.44
C LYS A 393 -7.81 -2.17 22.85
N LEU A 394 -8.02 -1.83 21.58
CA LEU A 394 -9.32 -1.95 20.90
C LEU A 394 -9.93 -3.34 21.07
N LYS A 395 -9.13 -4.40 20.92
CA LYS A 395 -9.57 -5.80 20.97
C LYS A 395 -10.19 -6.20 22.32
N HIS A 396 -9.88 -5.46 23.39
CA HIS A 396 -10.45 -5.65 24.72
C HIS A 396 -11.79 -4.95 24.94
N HIS A 397 -12.27 -4.16 23.97
CA HIS A 397 -13.58 -3.51 24.10
C HIS A 397 -14.69 -4.56 24.32
N PRO A 398 -15.65 -4.37 25.24
CA PRO A 398 -16.66 -5.38 25.57
C PRO A 398 -17.55 -5.84 24.40
N ALA A 399 -17.67 -5.02 23.34
CA ALA A 399 -18.40 -5.39 22.12
C ALA A 399 -17.55 -6.10 21.06
N ILE A 400 -16.21 -6.02 21.16
CA ILE A 400 -15.27 -6.63 20.20
C ILE A 400 -14.71 -7.95 20.75
N LYS A 401 -14.33 -7.95 22.03
CA LYS A 401 -13.77 -9.10 22.74
C LYS A 401 -14.55 -10.41 22.52
N PRO A 402 -15.89 -10.47 22.66
CA PRO A 402 -16.65 -11.71 22.46
C PRO A 402 -16.58 -12.28 21.03
N MET A 403 -16.24 -11.45 20.03
CA MET A 403 -16.09 -11.87 18.64
C MET A 403 -14.75 -12.57 18.37
N LEU A 404 -13.72 -12.26 19.17
CA LEU A 404 -12.35 -12.75 19.00
C LEU A 404 -11.94 -13.80 20.05
N GLU A 405 -12.61 -13.84 21.21
CA GLU A 405 -12.32 -14.80 22.28
C GLU A 405 -12.28 -16.24 21.73
N GLY A 406 -11.24 -17.00 22.07
CA GLY A 406 -11.04 -18.36 21.56
C GLY A 406 -10.48 -18.45 20.14
N GLY A 407 -10.38 -17.32 19.42
CA GLY A 407 -9.77 -17.26 18.10
C GLY A 407 -8.23 -17.24 18.14
N THR A 408 -7.62 -17.41 16.97
CA THR A 408 -6.17 -17.38 16.77
C THR A 408 -5.79 -16.39 15.68
N VAL A 409 -4.74 -15.60 15.91
CA VAL A 409 -4.21 -14.70 14.88
C VAL A 409 -3.43 -15.49 13.84
N LEU A 410 -3.84 -15.40 12.58
CA LEU A 410 -3.18 -16.01 11.43
C LEU A 410 -2.07 -15.12 10.86
N GLN A 411 -2.35 -13.81 10.73
CA GLN A 411 -1.42 -12.88 10.08
C GLN A 411 -1.54 -11.48 10.68
N TYR A 412 -0.43 -10.74 10.66
CA TYR A 412 -0.33 -9.37 11.16
C TYR A 412 0.39 -8.49 10.15
N GLY A 413 0.03 -7.21 10.06
CA GLY A 413 0.76 -6.26 9.24
C GLY A 413 0.30 -4.82 9.41
N ALA A 414 1.01 -3.92 8.77
CA ALA A 414 0.69 -2.49 8.79
C ALA A 414 1.07 -1.80 7.49
N ARG A 415 0.29 -0.77 7.12
CA ARG A 415 0.55 0.07 5.95
C ARG A 415 -0.07 1.44 6.13
N THR A 416 0.60 2.48 5.63
CA THR A 416 -0.02 3.79 5.53
C THR A 416 -0.98 3.86 4.35
N LEU A 417 -1.98 4.74 4.48
CA LEU A 417 -2.95 5.06 3.44
C LEU A 417 -3.07 6.58 3.31
N ASN A 418 -3.44 7.05 2.11
CA ASN A 418 -3.67 8.47 1.83
C ASN A 418 -5.00 8.93 2.45
N GLU A 419 -5.03 10.14 3.02
CA GLU A 419 -6.22 10.79 3.56
C GLU A 419 -6.46 12.20 3.00
N GLY A 420 -5.53 12.73 2.20
CA GLY A 420 -5.64 14.09 1.67
C GLY A 420 -6.70 14.24 0.57
N GLY A 421 -7.11 13.12 -0.04
CA GLY A 421 -8.21 13.10 -1.01
C GLY A 421 -8.02 14.07 -2.17
N PHE A 422 -9.12 14.65 -2.63
CA PHE A 422 -9.17 15.51 -3.82
C PHE A 422 -8.18 16.68 -3.80
N GLN A 423 -8.03 17.35 -2.65
CA GLN A 423 -7.18 18.53 -2.49
C GLN A 423 -5.69 18.23 -2.67
N SER A 424 -5.29 16.97 -2.51
CA SER A 424 -3.90 16.54 -2.47
C SER A 424 -3.48 15.76 -3.73
N ILE A 425 -4.34 15.70 -4.75
CA ILE A 425 -4.03 15.07 -6.04
C ILE A 425 -3.01 15.95 -6.79
N PRO A 426 -1.78 15.47 -7.04
CA PRO A 426 -0.81 16.21 -7.85
C PRO A 426 -1.15 16.11 -9.34
N TYR A 427 -0.52 16.94 -10.17
CA TYR A 427 -0.46 16.68 -11.60
C TYR A 427 0.30 15.37 -11.86
N PRO A 428 -0.32 14.31 -12.40
CA PRO A 428 0.27 12.98 -12.31
C PRO A 428 1.26 12.66 -13.44
N VAL A 429 1.33 13.51 -14.47
CA VAL A 429 2.15 13.28 -15.66
C VAL A 429 3.50 13.99 -15.54
N PHE A 430 4.57 13.31 -15.97
CA PHE A 430 5.92 13.86 -16.06
C PHE A 430 6.59 13.41 -17.36
N PRO A 431 7.67 14.08 -17.81
CA PRO A 431 8.40 13.68 -19.01
C PRO A 431 8.85 12.21 -18.95
N GLY A 432 8.32 11.38 -19.84
CA GLY A 432 8.61 9.94 -19.90
C GLY A 432 7.71 9.05 -19.04
N GLY A 433 6.64 9.56 -18.40
CA GLY A 433 5.80 8.71 -17.57
C GLY A 433 4.64 9.36 -16.81
N ALA A 434 4.06 8.58 -15.90
CA ALA A 434 2.99 9.04 -15.02
C ALA A 434 2.96 8.32 -13.66
N ILE A 435 2.36 8.97 -12.67
CA ILE A 435 2.10 8.41 -11.33
C ILE A 435 0.63 7.95 -11.27
N ILE A 436 0.40 6.73 -10.77
CA ILE A 436 -0.93 6.12 -10.72
C ILE A 436 -1.26 5.56 -9.33
N GLY A 437 -2.55 5.30 -9.09
CA GLY A 437 -3.03 4.69 -7.86
C GLY A 437 -2.79 5.53 -6.60
N CYS A 438 -2.49 4.86 -5.48
CA CYS A 438 -2.26 5.52 -4.20
C CYS A 438 -0.92 6.29 -4.14
N SER A 439 -0.02 6.12 -5.12
CA SER A 439 1.14 7.00 -5.28
C SER A 439 0.71 8.44 -5.61
N ALA A 440 -0.32 8.59 -6.46
CA ALA A 440 -0.95 9.88 -6.74
C ALA A 440 -2.01 10.27 -5.69
N GLY A 441 -2.53 9.30 -4.94
CA GLY A 441 -3.40 9.53 -3.79
C GLY A 441 -4.90 9.47 -4.08
N PHE A 442 -5.33 8.61 -5.00
CA PHE A 442 -6.74 8.47 -5.40
C PHE A 442 -7.64 7.71 -4.39
N LEU A 443 -7.40 7.83 -3.09
CA LEU A 443 -8.19 7.15 -2.06
C LEU A 443 -9.46 7.95 -1.71
N ASN A 444 -10.62 7.30 -1.70
CA ASN A 444 -11.85 7.86 -1.14
C ASN A 444 -11.88 7.60 0.37
N VAL A 445 -11.57 8.65 1.14
CA VAL A 445 -11.39 8.59 2.60
C VAL A 445 -12.66 8.19 3.34
N PRO A 446 -13.83 8.85 3.15
CA PRO A 446 -15.03 8.47 3.88
C PRO A 446 -15.55 7.07 3.52
N LYS A 447 -15.25 6.54 2.32
CA LYS A 447 -15.55 5.14 1.98
C LYS A 447 -14.51 4.16 2.52
N ILE A 448 -13.30 4.63 2.87
CA ILE A 448 -12.11 3.82 3.19
C ILE A 448 -11.77 2.88 2.01
N LYS A 449 -11.89 3.39 0.78
CA LYS A 449 -11.66 2.61 -0.44
C LYS A 449 -10.77 3.37 -1.41
N GLY A 450 -9.70 2.71 -1.84
CA GLY A 450 -8.81 3.21 -2.88
C GLY A 450 -8.47 2.19 -3.97
N THR A 451 -8.93 0.94 -3.84
CA THR A 451 -8.57 -0.12 -4.80
C THR A 451 -9.21 0.12 -6.17
N HIS A 452 -10.51 0.40 -6.22
CA HIS A 452 -11.26 0.61 -7.47
C HIS A 452 -10.77 1.84 -8.22
N THR A 453 -10.55 2.96 -7.53
CA THR A 453 -9.97 4.17 -8.12
C THR A 453 -8.53 3.96 -8.57
N ALA A 454 -7.72 3.19 -7.81
CA ALA A 454 -6.36 2.85 -8.20
C ALA A 454 -6.32 2.00 -9.49
N MET A 455 -7.16 0.97 -9.59
CA MET A 455 -7.31 0.15 -10.79
C MET A 455 -7.69 1.01 -12.00
N LYS A 456 -8.75 1.83 -11.87
CA LYS A 456 -9.21 2.69 -12.96
C LYS A 456 -8.14 3.71 -13.39
N SER A 457 -7.40 4.29 -12.44
CA SER A 457 -6.28 5.19 -12.79
C SER A 457 -5.20 4.49 -13.60
N GLY A 458 -4.91 3.21 -13.29
CA GLY A 458 -3.99 2.39 -14.08
C GLY A 458 -4.48 2.14 -15.50
N MET A 459 -5.78 1.84 -15.66
CA MET A 459 -6.39 1.67 -16.99
C MET A 459 -6.28 2.94 -17.84
N LEU A 460 -6.60 4.10 -17.27
CA LEU A 460 -6.53 5.38 -17.98
C LEU A 460 -5.10 5.76 -18.36
N ALA A 461 -4.13 5.47 -17.49
CA ALA A 461 -2.72 5.70 -17.80
C ALA A 461 -2.19 4.73 -18.87
N ALA A 462 -2.66 3.47 -18.87
CA ALA A 462 -2.34 2.51 -19.92
C ALA A 462 -2.89 2.94 -21.29
N GLU A 463 -4.13 3.44 -21.33
CA GLU A 463 -4.72 4.01 -22.56
C GLU A 463 -3.89 5.19 -23.09
N ALA A 464 -3.47 6.10 -22.21
CA ALA A 464 -2.61 7.22 -22.60
C ALA A 464 -1.22 6.74 -23.07
N ALA A 465 -0.59 5.81 -22.36
CA ALA A 465 0.72 5.26 -22.73
C ALA A 465 0.68 4.52 -24.07
N PHE A 466 -0.36 3.72 -24.31
CA PHE A 466 -0.57 3.05 -25.59
C PHE A 466 -0.69 4.06 -26.73
N ASN A 467 -1.50 5.11 -26.55
CA ASN A 467 -1.69 6.16 -27.56
C ASN A 467 -0.40 6.93 -27.86
N VAL A 468 0.45 7.17 -26.85
CA VAL A 468 1.78 7.77 -27.07
C VAL A 468 2.66 6.88 -27.91
N LEU A 469 2.69 5.58 -27.61
CA LEU A 469 3.58 4.62 -28.28
C LEU A 469 3.10 4.24 -29.68
N HIS A 470 1.78 4.20 -29.91
CA HIS A 470 1.17 3.77 -31.16
C HIS A 470 0.84 4.94 -32.10
N GLU A 471 0.25 6.01 -31.57
CA GLU A 471 -0.28 7.13 -32.36
C GLU A 471 0.60 8.40 -32.29
N GLY A 472 1.65 8.39 -31.46
CA GLY A 472 2.51 9.57 -31.25
C GLY A 472 1.80 10.70 -30.50
N LEU A 473 0.72 10.39 -29.76
CA LEU A 473 0.03 11.33 -28.89
C LEU A 473 0.87 11.65 -27.64
N ASN A 474 0.30 12.40 -26.70
CA ASN A 474 1.01 12.84 -25.50
C ASN A 474 0.35 12.32 -24.21
N MET A 475 1.18 12.09 -23.18
CA MET A 475 0.78 11.52 -21.90
C MET A 475 -0.19 12.41 -21.11
N GLU A 476 -0.30 13.71 -21.40
CA GLU A 476 -1.24 14.60 -20.70
C GLU A 476 -2.71 14.24 -20.97
N THR A 477 -2.99 13.46 -22.02
CA THR A 477 -4.32 12.86 -22.21
C THR A 477 -4.77 12.03 -21.01
N TYR A 478 -3.85 11.44 -20.24
CA TYR A 478 -4.15 10.79 -18.97
C TYR A 478 -4.81 11.76 -17.98
N TRP A 479 -4.30 13.00 -17.88
CA TRP A 479 -4.83 14.00 -16.95
C TRP A 479 -6.27 14.39 -17.31
N ASP A 480 -6.52 14.64 -18.59
CA ASP A 480 -7.85 15.00 -19.08
C ASP A 480 -8.83 13.84 -18.88
N ASN A 481 -8.43 12.62 -19.23
CA ASN A 481 -9.23 11.42 -19.04
C ASN A 481 -9.51 11.15 -17.55
N LEU A 482 -8.55 11.41 -16.67
CA LEU A 482 -8.73 11.29 -15.23
C LEU A 482 -9.78 12.29 -14.73
N LYS A 483 -9.68 13.57 -15.11
CA LYS A 483 -10.66 14.62 -14.77
C LYS A 483 -12.07 14.32 -15.28
N ASN A 484 -12.18 13.69 -16.45
CA ASN A 484 -13.45 13.29 -17.05
C ASN A 484 -14.00 11.95 -16.50
N SER A 485 -13.20 11.21 -15.75
CA SER A 485 -13.60 9.90 -15.22
C SER A 485 -14.49 10.01 -13.98
N TRP A 486 -15.09 8.87 -13.61
CA TRP A 486 -15.85 8.75 -12.38
C TRP A 486 -14.99 8.88 -11.12
N ILE A 487 -13.66 8.66 -11.20
CA ILE A 487 -12.74 8.87 -10.08
C ILE A 487 -12.83 10.32 -9.61
N TRP A 488 -12.74 11.27 -10.56
CA TRP A 488 -12.72 12.69 -10.25
C TRP A 488 -13.99 13.13 -9.53
N LYS A 489 -15.15 12.71 -10.06
CA LYS A 489 -16.45 12.97 -9.46
C LYS A 489 -16.54 12.38 -8.05
N GLU A 490 -16.16 11.12 -7.87
CA GLU A 490 -16.22 10.44 -6.57
C GLU A 490 -15.35 11.13 -5.51
N LEU A 491 -14.09 11.48 -5.85
CA LEU A 491 -13.19 12.15 -4.92
C LEU A 491 -13.65 13.58 -4.62
N TYR A 492 -14.20 14.29 -5.61
CA TYR A 492 -14.74 15.63 -5.42
C TYR A 492 -15.94 15.63 -4.46
N GLU A 493 -16.85 14.67 -4.58
CA GLU A 493 -18.01 14.54 -3.67
C GLU A 493 -17.57 14.22 -2.22
N ALA A 494 -16.41 13.59 -2.04
CA ALA A 494 -15.84 13.22 -0.75
C ALA A 494 -14.86 14.26 -0.15
N ARG A 495 -14.55 15.35 -0.85
CA ARG A 495 -13.41 16.23 -0.56
C ARG A 495 -13.38 16.87 0.84
N ASN A 496 -14.55 17.13 1.44
CA ASN A 496 -14.62 17.89 2.69
C ASN A 496 -14.66 17.03 3.96
N TYR A 497 -14.77 15.70 3.84
CA TYR A 497 -14.90 14.82 5.01
C TYR A 497 -13.64 14.88 5.89
N ARG A 498 -12.46 14.57 5.33
CA ARG A 498 -11.22 14.53 6.12
C ARG A 498 -10.82 15.90 6.70
N PRO A 499 -10.82 17.01 5.94
CA PRO A 499 -10.51 18.33 6.49
C PRO A 499 -11.45 18.76 7.62
N ALA A 500 -12.71 18.32 7.61
CA ALA A 500 -13.66 18.68 8.66
C ALA A 500 -13.22 18.18 10.04
N PHE A 501 -12.44 17.11 10.11
CA PHE A 501 -11.91 16.57 11.37
C PHE A 501 -10.70 17.34 11.91
N GLU A 502 -10.14 18.31 11.17
CA GLU A 502 -9.15 19.26 11.72
C GLU A 502 -9.77 20.11 12.85
N TYR A 503 -11.09 20.29 12.85
CA TYR A 503 -11.84 20.97 13.91
C TYR A 503 -12.21 20.03 15.08
N GLY A 504 -11.74 18.78 15.06
CA GLY A 504 -12.02 17.75 16.04
C GLY A 504 -13.22 16.85 15.71
N LEU A 505 -13.41 15.81 16.51
CA LEU A 505 -14.37 14.73 16.24
C LEU A 505 -15.83 15.19 16.06
N VAL A 506 -16.31 16.10 16.92
CA VAL A 506 -17.73 16.51 16.89
C VAL A 506 -18.04 17.44 15.70
N PRO A 507 -17.28 18.52 15.46
CA PRO A 507 -17.45 19.32 14.25
C PRO A 507 -17.25 18.50 12.96
N GLY A 508 -16.25 17.61 12.94
CA GLY A 508 -15.99 16.73 11.81
C GLY A 508 -17.18 15.82 11.49
N LEU A 509 -17.78 15.20 12.51
CA LEU A 509 -19.01 14.40 12.38
C LEU A 509 -20.20 15.22 11.89
N ALA A 510 -20.40 16.42 12.44
CA ALA A 510 -21.52 17.28 12.06
C ALA A 510 -21.42 17.71 10.59
N ILE A 511 -20.24 18.17 10.15
CA ILE A 511 -20.00 18.56 8.76
C ILE A 511 -20.13 17.34 7.83
N SER A 512 -19.57 16.19 8.22
CA SER A 512 -19.70 14.95 7.44
C SER A 512 -21.15 14.52 7.29
N ALA A 513 -21.98 14.66 8.33
CA ALA A 513 -23.40 14.35 8.27
C ALA A 513 -24.16 15.33 7.34
N ILE A 514 -23.84 16.62 7.38
CA ILE A 514 -24.42 17.62 6.47
C ILE A 514 -24.02 17.30 5.02
N GLU A 515 -22.74 17.01 4.76
CA GLU A 515 -22.24 16.61 3.44
C GLU A 515 -22.93 15.35 2.92
N HIS A 516 -23.11 14.34 3.76
CA HIS A 516 -23.69 13.06 3.36
C HIS A 516 -25.20 13.15 3.14
N TYR A 517 -25.95 13.64 4.13
CA TYR A 517 -27.41 13.52 4.17
C TYR A 517 -28.13 14.71 3.52
N ILE A 518 -27.51 15.90 3.47
CA ILE A 518 -28.15 17.13 2.98
C ILE A 518 -27.55 17.56 1.65
N LEU A 519 -26.25 17.84 1.60
CA LEU A 519 -25.61 18.49 0.47
C LEU A 519 -25.15 17.50 -0.61
N LYS A 520 -24.96 16.23 -0.26
CA LYS A 520 -24.50 15.15 -1.16
C LYS A 520 -23.24 15.55 -1.94
N GLY A 521 -22.25 16.09 -1.24
CA GLY A 521 -20.97 16.53 -1.84
C GLY A 521 -21.03 17.85 -2.61
N LYS A 522 -22.18 18.54 -2.65
CA LYS A 522 -22.38 19.83 -3.36
C LYS A 522 -22.10 21.06 -2.50
N PHE A 523 -21.30 20.91 -1.46
CA PHE A 523 -20.89 22.03 -0.62
C PHE A 523 -20.27 23.15 -1.48
N PRO A 524 -20.62 24.44 -1.29
CA PRO A 524 -20.17 25.53 -2.16
C PRO A 524 -18.67 25.85 -2.10
N PHE A 525 -17.94 25.28 -1.14
CA PHE A 525 -16.50 25.49 -0.97
C PHE A 525 -15.78 24.19 -0.63
N THR A 526 -14.46 24.21 -0.82
CA THR A 526 -13.56 23.10 -0.51
C THR A 526 -12.71 23.48 0.71
N LEU A 527 -12.85 22.70 1.78
CA LEU A 527 -12.05 22.85 3.00
C LEU A 527 -10.58 22.52 2.73
N LYS A 528 -9.68 23.16 3.48
CA LYS A 528 -8.23 22.94 3.38
C LYS A 528 -7.74 22.04 4.52
N HIS A 529 -6.66 21.32 4.26
CA HIS A 529 -5.96 20.57 5.28
C HIS A 529 -5.24 21.51 6.24
N GLY A 530 -4.96 20.99 7.44
CA GLY A 530 -4.17 21.68 8.45
C GLY A 530 -2.68 21.66 8.11
N LYS A 531 -1.85 21.37 9.11
CA LYS A 531 -0.42 21.19 8.92
C LYS A 531 -0.12 19.79 8.33
N PRO A 532 1.00 19.62 7.61
CA PRO A 532 1.51 18.29 7.27
C PRO A 532 1.65 17.39 8.51
N ASP A 533 1.47 16.07 8.33
CA ASP A 533 1.43 15.10 9.44
C ASP A 533 2.65 15.14 10.36
N HIS A 534 3.86 15.36 9.80
CA HIS A 534 5.10 15.47 10.58
C HIS A 534 5.13 16.71 11.48
N GLU A 535 4.59 17.84 11.00
CA GLU A 535 4.56 19.10 11.75
C GLU A 535 3.46 19.15 12.81
N ALA A 536 2.54 18.17 12.80
CA ALA A 536 1.42 18.12 13.74
C ALA A 536 1.82 17.62 15.13
N THR A 537 2.98 16.97 15.27
CA THR A 537 3.46 16.43 16.56
C THR A 537 3.88 17.57 17.48
N ASN A 538 3.28 17.65 18.67
CA ASN A 538 3.69 18.61 19.70
C ASN A 538 4.90 18.09 20.48
N VAL A 539 5.61 19.01 21.14
CA VAL A 539 6.65 18.65 22.13
C VAL A 539 6.05 17.86 23.29
N ALA A 540 6.85 16.96 23.86
CA ALA A 540 6.42 15.99 24.87
C ALA A 540 5.91 16.65 26.15
N GLU A 541 6.47 17.79 26.56
CA GLU A 541 6.09 18.53 27.77
C GLU A 541 4.62 18.99 27.77
N LEU A 542 3.98 19.10 26.60
CA LEU A 542 2.57 19.48 26.47
C LEU A 542 1.60 18.31 26.67
N HIS A 543 2.10 17.09 26.85
CA HIS A 543 1.29 15.88 26.92
C HIS A 543 1.66 15.01 28.11
N GLN A 544 0.68 14.28 28.61
CA GLN A 544 0.91 13.24 29.60
C GLN A 544 1.30 11.94 28.89
N GLN A 545 2.26 11.22 29.48
CA GLN A 545 2.63 9.90 29.01
C GLN A 545 1.44 8.95 29.09
N ILE A 546 1.22 8.17 28.03
CA ILE A 546 0.16 7.17 27.97
C ILE A 546 0.71 5.85 28.49
N HIS A 547 0.07 5.29 29.52
CA HIS A 547 0.38 3.96 30.02
C HIS A 547 -0.56 2.93 29.39
N TYR A 548 0.00 2.10 28.51
CA TYR A 548 -0.73 1.00 27.88
C TYR A 548 -0.71 -0.25 28.76
N PRO A 549 -1.81 -1.01 28.83
CA PRO A 549 -1.83 -2.31 29.51
C PRO A 549 -0.84 -3.28 28.88
N LYS A 550 -0.27 -4.18 29.69
CA LYS A 550 0.55 -5.27 29.15
C LYS A 550 -0.32 -6.20 28.29
N PRO A 551 0.22 -6.78 27.21
CA PRO A 551 -0.50 -7.77 26.41
C PRO A 551 -0.84 -9.01 27.25
N ASP A 552 -2.00 -9.62 26.99
CA ASP A 552 -2.47 -10.81 27.71
C ASP A 552 -2.06 -12.13 27.03
N GLY A 553 -1.50 -12.06 25.81
CA GLY A 553 -1.13 -13.23 25.01
C GLY A 553 -2.31 -13.97 24.39
N VAL A 554 -3.54 -13.44 24.54
CA VAL A 554 -4.77 -14.06 24.05
C VAL A 554 -5.49 -13.15 23.06
N LEU A 555 -5.85 -11.93 23.49
CA LEU A 555 -6.45 -10.89 22.65
C LEU A 555 -5.42 -9.86 22.22
N SER A 556 -4.46 -9.54 23.09
CA SER A 556 -3.39 -8.59 22.84
C SER A 556 -2.02 -9.24 22.91
N PHE A 557 -1.10 -8.81 22.04
CA PHE A 557 0.22 -9.40 21.87
C PHE A 557 1.31 -8.33 21.88
N ASP A 558 2.52 -8.71 22.29
CA ASP A 558 3.70 -7.87 22.12
C ASP A 558 4.10 -7.78 20.63
N VAL A 559 4.84 -6.72 20.28
CA VAL A 559 5.24 -6.46 18.89
C VAL A 559 6.06 -7.61 18.27
N PRO A 560 7.08 -8.19 18.93
CA PRO A 560 7.80 -9.36 18.40
C PRO A 560 6.89 -10.54 18.03
N THR A 561 5.93 -10.90 18.90
CA THR A 561 4.95 -11.96 18.59
C THR A 561 4.12 -11.64 17.35
N SER A 562 3.69 -10.38 17.19
CA SER A 562 2.96 -9.95 15.99
C SER A 562 3.85 -9.91 14.73
N LEU A 563 5.10 -9.46 14.86
CA LEU A 563 6.06 -9.43 13.75
C LEU A 563 6.35 -10.82 13.18
N HIS A 564 6.44 -11.84 14.03
CA HIS A 564 6.58 -13.20 13.55
C HIS A 564 5.43 -13.59 12.58
N ARG A 565 4.21 -13.12 12.85
CA ARG A 565 3.02 -13.37 12.02
C ARG A 565 2.94 -12.51 10.76
N SER A 566 3.82 -11.51 10.57
CA SER A 566 3.91 -10.79 9.29
C SER A 566 4.81 -11.50 8.28
N ASN A 567 5.56 -12.51 8.74
CA ASN A 567 6.59 -13.19 7.97
C ASN A 567 7.60 -12.21 7.36
N THR A 568 7.85 -11.08 8.02
CA THR A 568 8.79 -10.07 7.53
C THR A 568 10.22 -10.52 7.76
N ASN A 569 11.06 -10.43 6.73
CA ASN A 569 12.48 -10.71 6.86
C ASN A 569 13.30 -9.90 5.84
N HIS A 570 14.57 -9.66 6.16
CA HIS A 570 15.54 -9.02 5.28
C HIS A 570 16.89 -9.71 5.46
N GLU A 571 17.75 -9.69 4.44
CA GLU A 571 19.15 -10.08 4.60
C GLU A 571 19.79 -9.19 5.69
N HIS A 572 20.49 -9.82 6.64
CA HIS A 572 21.10 -9.12 7.76
C HIS A 572 22.37 -8.37 7.36
N ASP A 573 23.06 -8.86 6.33
CA ASP A 573 24.28 -8.24 5.80
C ASP A 573 24.02 -7.20 4.70
N GLN A 574 22.97 -6.38 4.88
CA GLN A 574 22.65 -5.26 3.99
C GLN A 574 22.64 -3.92 4.76
N PRO A 575 22.94 -2.79 4.11
CA PRO A 575 22.80 -1.48 4.73
C PRO A 575 21.33 -1.19 5.11
N ALA A 576 21.12 -0.50 6.24
CA ALA A 576 19.78 -0.11 6.65
C ALA A 576 19.12 0.79 5.59
N HIS A 577 17.98 0.33 5.06
CA HIS A 577 17.18 1.06 4.09
C HIS A 577 16.42 2.26 4.71
N LEU A 578 16.47 2.38 6.04
CA LEU A 578 15.96 3.50 6.82
C LEU A 578 17.11 4.43 7.13
N ARG A 579 17.34 5.40 6.24
CA ARG A 579 18.49 6.30 6.33
C ARG A 579 18.14 7.53 7.15
N LEU A 580 19.08 7.99 7.97
CA LEU A 580 18.99 9.27 8.66
C LEU A 580 19.74 10.32 7.83
N ARG A 581 19.08 11.45 7.52
CA ARG A 581 19.72 12.59 6.84
C ARG A 581 20.80 13.21 7.73
N ASP A 582 20.51 13.31 9.02
CA ASP A 582 21.45 13.66 10.08
C ASP A 582 21.33 12.62 11.22
N PRO A 583 22.40 11.84 11.49
CA PRO A 583 22.39 10.80 12.51
C PRO A 583 22.30 11.34 13.95
N LYS A 584 22.44 12.66 14.18
CA LYS A 584 22.39 13.27 15.52
C LYS A 584 20.99 13.70 15.94
N ILE A 585 20.06 13.87 15.00
CA ILE A 585 18.71 14.36 15.28
C ILE A 585 17.93 13.45 16.25
N PRO A 586 18.03 12.10 16.19
CA PRO A 586 17.34 11.24 17.14
C PRO A 586 17.69 11.55 18.61
N GLU A 587 18.96 11.78 18.92
CA GLU A 587 19.45 12.03 20.28
C GLU A 587 19.38 13.51 20.67
N LEU A 588 19.59 14.44 19.72
CA LEU A 588 19.61 15.88 20.02
C LEU A 588 18.22 16.51 20.01
N VAL A 589 17.25 15.92 19.30
CA VAL A 589 15.94 16.54 19.08
C VAL A 589 14.79 15.58 19.33
N ASN A 590 14.72 14.44 18.63
CA ASN A 590 13.54 13.59 18.70
C ASN A 590 13.33 13.03 20.11
N LEU A 591 14.39 12.52 20.75
CA LEU A 591 14.30 11.99 22.11
C LEU A 591 14.05 13.11 23.15
N PRO A 592 14.81 14.21 23.21
CA PRO A 592 14.62 15.22 24.25
C PRO A 592 13.33 16.05 24.08
N GLU A 593 13.01 16.50 22.87
CA GLU A 593 11.86 17.39 22.64
C GLU A 593 10.54 16.64 22.45
N TYR A 594 10.58 15.48 21.78
CA TYR A 594 9.40 14.72 21.38
C TYR A 594 9.30 13.34 22.05
N ALA A 595 10.17 13.02 23.02
CA ALA A 595 10.20 11.73 23.69
C ALA A 595 10.38 10.52 22.75
N GLY A 596 11.05 10.69 21.60
CA GLY A 596 11.41 9.62 20.67
C GLY A 596 10.20 8.94 20.01
N PRO A 597 9.34 9.68 19.28
CA PRO A 597 8.09 9.15 18.72
C PRO A 597 8.30 7.99 17.73
N GLU A 598 9.48 7.87 17.12
CA GLU A 598 9.88 6.75 16.23
C GLU A 598 9.77 5.38 16.89
N SER A 599 9.97 5.31 18.20
CA SER A 599 9.78 4.08 18.98
C SER A 599 8.32 3.68 19.17
N ARG A 600 7.36 4.54 18.83
CA ARG A 600 5.92 4.35 19.08
C ARG A 600 5.06 4.32 17.82
N TYR A 601 5.32 5.23 16.86
CA TYR A 601 4.56 5.19 15.60
C TYR A 601 4.96 3.99 14.73
N CYS A 602 6.14 3.41 14.97
CA CYS A 602 6.61 2.25 14.23
C CYS A 602 5.88 1.00 14.71
N PRO A 603 5.03 0.37 13.88
CA PRO A 603 4.28 -0.83 14.27
C PRO A 603 5.17 -2.08 14.38
N ALA A 604 6.48 -1.93 14.14
CA ALA A 604 7.42 -3.01 13.94
C ALA A 604 8.66 -2.92 14.85
N ARG A 605 8.66 -2.01 15.83
CA ARG A 605 9.78 -1.82 16.77
C ARG A 605 11.14 -1.77 16.06
N VAL A 606 11.19 -1.05 14.93
CA VAL A 606 12.43 -0.86 14.18
C VAL A 606 13.36 0.12 14.89
N TYR A 607 12.78 1.08 15.61
CA TYR A 607 13.51 2.15 16.28
C TYR A 607 13.47 1.92 17.79
N GLU A 608 14.63 1.71 18.39
CA GLU A 608 14.76 1.49 19.83
C GLU A 608 15.85 2.35 20.41
N TYR A 609 15.59 2.94 21.57
CA TYR A 609 16.58 3.74 22.29
C TYR A 609 17.24 2.89 23.36
N ASN A 610 18.51 2.55 23.16
CA ASN A 610 19.30 1.69 24.05
C ASN A 610 20.50 2.45 24.62
N PRO A 611 20.91 2.18 25.87
CA PRO A 611 22.15 2.74 26.41
C PRO A 611 23.35 2.18 25.66
N ASP A 612 24.29 3.05 25.29
CA ASP A 612 25.59 2.67 24.74
C ASP A 612 26.58 2.25 25.85
N GLU A 613 27.82 1.91 25.46
CA GLU A 613 28.87 1.51 26.40
C GLU A 613 29.19 2.56 27.47
N ASN A 614 28.89 3.83 27.20
CA ASN A 614 29.07 4.96 28.12
C ASN A 614 27.79 5.32 28.89
N GLY A 615 26.72 4.53 28.73
CA GLY A 615 25.40 4.78 29.33
C GLY A 615 24.58 5.87 28.64
N GLN A 616 25.04 6.41 27.50
CA GLN A 616 24.29 7.39 26.71
C GLN A 616 23.24 6.68 25.87
N VAL A 617 22.00 7.16 25.93
CA VAL A 617 20.89 6.58 25.16
C VAL A 617 21.05 6.93 23.68
N LYS A 618 21.17 5.91 22.82
CA LYS A 618 21.32 6.04 21.37
C LYS A 618 20.21 5.30 20.62
N LEU A 619 19.88 5.80 19.43
CA LEU A 619 18.94 5.12 18.55
C LEU A 619 19.61 3.91 17.87
N GLN A 620 19.02 2.74 18.07
CA GLN A 620 19.27 1.52 17.33
C GLN A 620 18.19 1.32 16.26
N ILE A 621 18.61 1.05 15.02
CA ILE A 621 17.71 0.78 13.88
C ILE A 621 17.78 -0.71 13.53
N ASN A 622 16.74 -1.45 13.91
CA ASN A 622 16.51 -2.86 13.58
C ASN A 622 15.80 -2.99 12.23
N ALA A 623 16.50 -2.62 11.15
CA ALA A 623 15.93 -2.52 9.81
C ALA A 623 15.28 -3.83 9.30
N GLN A 624 15.75 -4.99 9.79
CA GLN A 624 15.22 -6.30 9.44
C GLN A 624 13.74 -6.50 9.83
N ASN A 625 13.23 -5.76 10.81
CA ASN A 625 11.84 -5.84 11.27
C ASN A 625 10.87 -5.04 10.38
N CYS A 626 11.37 -4.24 9.43
CA CYS A 626 10.56 -3.22 8.75
C CYS A 626 9.41 -3.82 7.93
N LEU A 627 8.17 -3.42 8.22
CA LEU A 627 6.98 -3.83 7.45
C LEU A 627 6.75 -3.05 6.15
N HIS A 628 7.67 -2.15 5.79
CA HIS A 628 7.55 -1.24 4.64
C HIS A 628 6.29 -0.36 4.70
N CYS A 629 5.79 -0.11 5.91
CA CYS A 629 4.53 0.63 6.10
C CYS A 629 4.63 2.10 5.65
N LYS A 630 5.83 2.68 5.63
CA LYS A 630 6.18 4.10 5.33
C LYS A 630 5.80 5.13 6.42
N ALA A 631 5.31 4.71 7.58
CA ALA A 631 4.90 5.64 8.64
C ALA A 631 6.05 6.54 9.14
N CYS A 632 7.26 6.00 9.27
CA CYS A 632 8.44 6.74 9.73
C CYS A 632 8.83 7.91 8.83
N ASP A 633 8.78 7.70 7.51
CA ASP A 633 9.06 8.71 6.50
C ASP A 633 8.00 9.83 6.51
N ILE A 634 6.77 9.52 6.95
CA ILE A 634 5.66 10.49 7.03
C ILE A 634 5.62 11.24 8.36
N LYS A 635 5.83 10.54 9.48
CA LYS A 635 5.51 11.04 10.84
C LYS A 635 6.69 11.63 11.59
N ASP A 636 7.93 11.35 11.18
CA ASP A 636 9.12 11.92 11.83
C ASP A 636 9.05 13.46 11.86
N PRO A 637 8.99 14.10 13.05
CA PRO A 637 8.77 15.54 13.19
C PRO A 637 9.75 16.42 12.43
N LYS A 638 10.99 15.96 12.24
CA LYS A 638 12.02 16.70 11.50
C LYS A 638 12.20 16.24 10.06
N GLN A 639 11.42 15.26 9.60
CA GLN A 639 11.62 14.59 8.31
C GLN A 639 13.10 14.21 8.13
N ASN A 640 13.70 13.59 9.15
CA ASN A 640 15.08 13.15 9.14
C ASN A 640 15.22 11.73 8.57
N ILE A 641 14.24 10.86 8.85
CA ILE A 641 14.18 9.51 8.31
C ILE A 641 13.76 9.56 6.84
N GLU A 642 14.56 8.91 6.00
CA GLU A 642 14.26 8.65 4.60
C GLU A 642 14.11 7.14 4.39
N TRP A 643 12.92 6.71 3.99
CA TRP A 643 12.70 5.33 3.59
C TRP A 643 13.18 5.14 2.15
N THR A 644 14.20 4.29 2.00
CA THR A 644 14.66 3.76 0.72
C THR A 644 14.30 2.29 0.60
N VAL A 645 14.41 1.76 -0.61
CA VAL A 645 14.10 0.36 -0.85
C VAL A 645 15.25 -0.54 -0.33
N PRO A 646 14.98 -1.59 0.49
CA PRO A 646 15.96 -2.62 0.77
C PRO A 646 16.19 -3.53 -0.44
N GLU A 647 17.12 -4.47 -0.35
CA GLU A 647 17.27 -5.51 -1.38
C GLU A 647 15.91 -6.16 -1.70
N GLY A 648 15.68 -6.40 -2.99
CA GLY A 648 14.43 -6.97 -3.47
C GLY A 648 14.17 -8.36 -2.88
N GLY A 649 12.89 -8.67 -2.64
CA GLY A 649 12.46 -9.86 -1.90
C GLY A 649 12.40 -9.68 -0.39
N GLY A 650 13.13 -8.71 0.18
CA GLY A 650 13.04 -8.36 1.60
C GLY A 650 11.75 -7.59 1.95
N GLY A 651 11.24 -7.80 3.16
CA GLY A 651 10.01 -7.18 3.66
C GLY A 651 8.97 -8.21 4.13
N PRO A 652 7.70 -7.80 4.27
CA PRO A 652 6.61 -8.68 4.65
C PRO A 652 6.36 -9.86 3.70
N GLY A 653 5.86 -10.96 4.25
CA GLY A 653 5.38 -12.12 3.50
C GLY A 653 3.88 -12.32 3.66
N TYR A 654 3.07 -11.31 3.33
CA TYR A 654 1.62 -11.36 3.50
C TYR A 654 0.96 -12.33 2.52
N SER A 655 0.03 -13.16 3.00
CA SER A 655 -0.66 -14.19 2.21
C SER A 655 -2.18 -14.00 2.13
N VAL A 656 -2.78 -13.47 3.20
CA VAL A 656 -4.23 -13.27 3.34
C VAL A 656 -4.58 -11.82 3.76
N MET A 657 -3.62 -10.90 3.67
CA MET A 657 -3.80 -9.49 4.03
C MET A 657 -4.52 -8.66 2.97
#